data_AF-A0A0M3V1Z3-F1
#
_entry.id   AF-A0A0M3V1Z3-F1
#
_cell.length_a   1.000
_cell.length_b   1.000
_cell.length_c   1.000
_cell.angle_alpha   90.00
_cell.angle_beta   90.00
_cell.angle_gamma   90.00
#
_symmetry.space_group_name_H-M   'P 1'
#
loop_
_entity.id
_entity.type
_entity.pdbx_description
1 polymer ?
#
loop_
_entity_poly.entity_id
_entity_poly.type
_entity_poly.pdbx_seq_one_letter_code
_entity_poly.pdbx_strand_id
1 'polypeptide(L)'
;MMAKEAGVVKSVNGGIARALNDLTGEVRQLSVGDIVYQGEKIVTDSSNSKVTITQTDGKEITLIGKDTITLDQDTNSNQTVADISALQKAILNGTDLNALEETAAGGPQAGGNGGDGVSLSSTSFAEGGHISNINANVGSIDALSLAAGGDNSFGVSGGSAVGAGAGATTPKIGINISSAGSIEGGVMTYDLSLPTALTARPTTLNLNFSGGVAGKDYDANSIEYSTDGGSTWTHGTIVNLADANQINNVKVKVKTIDNYGLKDVDLAHNPTAMGVNQNQGEQDGSKYSNLNGVEYGIYKRNLTLNVTTDNDEIANSQANGKITDNDDYVNINQGLNGANIATEDGEDTLNMNTGAYANSDINLGVGDDALNIKGGTFSKVDIDLGSGNNNVTIENSFGDVDDNSYNKTRIMNWQSGNDTVTIKSGATVKNAEIGVHNGEDVITLEKDATLEHSRVIMGDGNDKLNINGTVTRESHINLDNGEDTLNVGEGAKISDSDIQTDDSGNGYKDTVKIANKVTLENWADIQAGGGNDEITAGDNLTLSNHSGIHGDWGNNGSAGTGSDDGDDIIKIGKNLTMSGGSVISGGGGNDEITIGDKANISNSTIDSGAGKDEIYMTNGTKVTNSKILMGDGINTLNITRKEIDPDDDDQSYDGSINLDSVKIQGGADKDIVNISDTTGGSVADPKVKLENDTSINLGDGDNEVTVYGSVLLGKIENGTPTKKIITTGSGKDNITLQNGAGIEERVIETGEGADQVNVYDGASLNFAKIETGKGNDVVRFEHLTRNPLQGAYDYSAATETDINMGDGKDSLFLTGIGNNGNAGRRSDFQQVNINMGDGDTKHVQINRGKVETTNITTGSKGDLVQIQGDSLMEGRNSIYTGAGKDDVEIRGSKLNGTATAKTFINTGADKDHVVINNSALTHAVVDTDKGDDDVDIEEGTTFNYNIINTSEGNDTITINRDPGDARITFQSSALNTGDGNDTVKVTNTTFLKLADGNPSAIDTGNGDDTITIKDGTIFQDFSYIAAGNGVDTITLESGAKFNQANVYADAGDDIINVNGAEFKGENAYNHNAGVHGGAGDDKIFVNSGKFDNAKVEGDAGNDTIHIKSGARFENASIYGDSIDGLTTGNDTIIVEKGATLINTTINGGAGYDTLKIADDSVNLTKVTNIEKLDLTEGDHNMTLTAKDVLDMTDSNNKLRIGGDGNDNLDLASKGWVSSGTTTTDEKGINYNVYTNTEGGKTVTLEVQDQVHVL
;
A
#
# COMPACT_ATOMS: atom_id res chain seq x y z
N MET A 1 17.14 4.29 -24.99
CA MET A 1 18.26 3.65 -25.72
C MET A 1 17.67 2.53 -26.56
N MET A 2 18.09 2.31 -27.82
CA MET A 2 17.67 1.10 -28.54
C MET A 2 18.38 -0.12 -27.94
N ALA A 3 17.62 -1.16 -27.58
CA ALA A 3 18.18 -2.41 -27.05
C ALA A 3 19.06 -3.10 -28.11
N LYS A 4 20.20 -3.67 -27.70
CA LYS A 4 21.13 -4.36 -28.60
C LYS A 4 20.59 -5.75 -28.93
N GLU A 5 20.70 -6.15 -30.20
CA GLU A 5 20.33 -7.50 -30.67
C GLU A 5 21.19 -8.58 -29.99
N ALA A 6 20.53 -9.58 -29.40
CA ALA A 6 21.17 -10.75 -28.80
C ALA A 6 21.25 -11.93 -29.79
N GLY A 7 20.26 -12.07 -30.68
CA GLY A 7 20.24 -13.11 -31.70
C GLY A 7 18.92 -13.16 -32.48
N VAL A 8 18.80 -14.15 -33.35
CA VAL A 8 17.63 -14.39 -34.22
C VAL A 8 17.08 -15.79 -34.00
N VAL A 9 15.76 -15.91 -33.87
CA VAL A 9 15.07 -17.19 -33.70
C VAL A 9 15.18 -18.03 -34.98
N LYS A 10 15.85 -19.19 -34.89
CA LYS A 10 16.08 -20.12 -36.00
C LYS A 10 14.96 -21.15 -36.15
N SER A 11 14.33 -21.59 -35.05
CA SER A 11 13.18 -22.51 -35.09
C SER A 11 12.35 -22.43 -33.83
N VAL A 12 11.02 -22.60 -33.95
CA VAL A 12 10.08 -22.81 -32.84
C VAL A 12 9.22 -24.04 -33.19
N ASN A 13 9.26 -25.08 -32.36
CA ASN A 13 8.55 -26.34 -32.58
C ASN A 13 7.88 -26.84 -31.29
N GLY A 14 6.75 -27.53 -31.42
CA GLY A 14 6.14 -28.29 -30.33
C GLY A 14 5.44 -27.48 -29.22
N GLY A 15 5.42 -26.14 -29.27
CA GLY A 15 4.66 -25.28 -28.34
C GLY A 15 4.93 -23.79 -28.59
N ILE A 16 4.63 -22.91 -27.62
CA ILE A 16 4.77 -21.46 -27.77
C ILE A 16 6.04 -20.98 -27.05
N ALA A 17 6.85 -20.17 -27.74
CA ALA A 17 7.95 -19.42 -27.14
C ALA A 17 7.57 -17.93 -27.05
N ARG A 18 7.90 -17.28 -25.94
CA ARG A 18 7.65 -15.85 -25.71
C ARG A 18 8.93 -15.16 -25.26
N ALA A 19 9.12 -13.91 -25.68
CA ALA A 19 10.11 -13.01 -25.10
C ALA A 19 9.40 -12.01 -24.18
N LEU A 20 9.88 -11.89 -22.96
CA LEU A 20 9.46 -10.93 -21.96
C LEU A 20 10.56 -9.90 -21.81
N ASN A 21 10.21 -8.62 -21.86
CA ASN A 21 11.15 -7.54 -21.58
C ASN A 21 11.12 -7.22 -20.09
N ASP A 22 12.21 -7.51 -19.36
CA ASP A 22 12.26 -7.37 -17.90
C ASP A 22 12.17 -5.89 -17.44
N LEU A 23 12.42 -4.91 -18.32
CA LEU A 23 12.29 -3.47 -18.02
C LEU A 23 10.89 -2.91 -18.28
N THR A 24 10.14 -3.45 -19.24
CA THR A 24 8.85 -2.87 -19.67
C THR A 24 7.65 -3.77 -19.38
N GLY A 25 7.87 -5.02 -19.00
CA GLY A 25 6.82 -6.03 -18.80
C GLY A 25 6.14 -6.49 -20.09
N GLU A 26 6.59 -6.01 -21.27
CA GLU A 26 6.01 -6.40 -22.55
C GLU A 26 6.33 -7.87 -22.87
N VAL A 27 5.29 -8.64 -23.20
CA VAL A 27 5.39 -10.06 -23.60
C VAL A 27 5.00 -10.21 -25.06
N ARG A 28 5.89 -10.77 -25.88
CA ARG A 28 5.58 -11.13 -27.28
C ARG A 28 5.85 -12.59 -27.58
N GLN A 29 5.01 -13.19 -28.41
CA GLN A 29 5.25 -14.54 -28.92
C GLN A 29 6.31 -14.51 -30.03
N LEU A 30 7.25 -15.45 -29.98
CA LEU A 30 8.36 -15.57 -30.91
C LEU A 30 8.03 -16.48 -32.08
N SER A 31 8.40 -16.03 -33.28
CA SER A 31 8.34 -16.75 -34.55
C SER A 31 9.74 -16.89 -35.15
N VAL A 32 9.89 -17.82 -36.11
CA VAL A 32 11.15 -17.99 -36.83
C VAL A 32 11.50 -16.72 -37.61
N GLY A 33 12.72 -16.21 -37.40
CA GLY A 33 13.22 -14.96 -37.96
C GLY A 33 13.10 -13.76 -37.03
N ASP A 34 12.45 -13.89 -35.87
CA ASP A 34 12.33 -12.79 -34.91
C ASP A 34 13.67 -12.49 -34.25
N ILE A 35 13.92 -11.19 -34.06
CA ILE A 35 15.07 -10.71 -33.31
C ILE A 35 14.73 -10.74 -31.81
N VAL A 36 15.64 -11.30 -31.02
CA VAL A 36 15.62 -11.21 -29.56
C VAL A 36 16.69 -10.23 -29.09
N TYR A 37 16.36 -9.43 -28.10
CA TYR A 37 17.22 -8.36 -27.60
C TYR A 37 17.86 -8.73 -26.26
N GLN A 38 18.96 -8.06 -25.94
CA GLN A 38 19.60 -8.21 -24.64
C GLN A 38 18.70 -7.65 -23.53
N GLY A 39 18.64 -8.35 -22.39
CA GLY A 39 17.72 -8.08 -21.29
C GLY A 39 16.31 -8.67 -21.48
N GLU A 40 16.09 -9.47 -22.53
CA GLU A 40 14.85 -10.23 -22.69
C GLU A 40 14.95 -11.63 -22.10
N LYS A 41 13.87 -12.05 -21.44
CA LYS A 41 13.65 -13.38 -20.89
C LYS A 41 12.81 -14.21 -21.85
N ILE A 42 13.38 -15.29 -22.38
CA ILE A 42 12.73 -16.20 -23.33
C ILE A 42 12.11 -17.35 -22.56
N VAL A 43 10.80 -17.54 -22.66
CA VAL A 43 10.02 -18.55 -21.94
C VAL A 43 9.34 -19.49 -22.93
N THR A 44 9.41 -20.80 -22.68
CA THR A 44 8.61 -21.82 -23.37
C THR A 44 7.55 -22.41 -22.45
N ASP A 45 6.37 -22.74 -22.97
CA ASP A 45 5.17 -23.01 -22.15
C ASP A 45 4.82 -24.49 -21.93
N SER A 46 5.48 -25.42 -22.62
CA SER A 46 5.11 -26.84 -22.60
C SER A 46 6.32 -27.79 -22.63
N SER A 47 6.15 -29.01 -22.12
CA SER A 47 7.20 -30.05 -22.08
C SER A 47 7.70 -30.51 -23.46
N ASN A 48 6.94 -30.22 -24.54
CA ASN A 48 7.31 -30.49 -25.93
C ASN A 48 7.78 -29.25 -26.70
N SER A 49 7.79 -28.06 -26.08
CA SER A 49 8.30 -26.83 -26.69
C SER A 49 9.79 -26.93 -26.98
N LYS A 50 10.21 -26.38 -28.13
CA LYS A 50 11.61 -26.26 -28.53
C LYS A 50 11.82 -24.96 -29.29
N VAL A 51 12.66 -24.07 -28.77
CA VAL A 51 13.08 -22.86 -29.46
C VAL A 51 14.59 -22.84 -29.63
N THR A 52 15.07 -22.53 -30.83
CA THR A 52 16.50 -22.37 -31.14
C THR A 52 16.74 -20.94 -31.58
N ILE A 53 17.74 -20.28 -31.00
CA ILE A 53 18.15 -18.90 -31.28
C ILE A 53 19.61 -18.91 -31.74
N THR A 54 19.89 -18.30 -32.88
CA THR A 54 21.26 -18.06 -33.35
C THR A 54 21.72 -16.71 -32.80
N GLN A 55 22.72 -16.72 -31.92
CA GLN A 55 23.31 -15.52 -31.34
C GLN A 55 24.12 -14.74 -32.38
N THR A 56 24.40 -13.47 -32.08
CA THR A 56 25.18 -12.59 -32.96
C THR A 56 26.63 -13.05 -33.19
N ASP A 57 27.19 -13.92 -32.33
CA ASP A 57 28.49 -14.56 -32.51
C ASP A 57 28.44 -15.85 -33.38
N GLY A 58 27.26 -16.24 -33.84
CA GLY A 58 27.03 -17.41 -34.69
C GLY A 58 26.79 -18.72 -33.93
N LYS A 59 26.79 -18.73 -32.59
CA LYS A 59 26.43 -19.91 -31.80
C LYS A 59 24.92 -20.08 -31.68
N GLU A 60 24.47 -21.31 -31.44
CA GLU A 60 23.04 -21.63 -31.29
C GLU A 60 22.72 -22.01 -29.84
N ILE A 61 21.72 -21.33 -29.27
CA ILE A 61 21.09 -21.69 -28.00
C ILE A 61 19.79 -22.41 -28.31
N THR A 62 19.53 -23.54 -27.64
CA THR A 62 18.26 -24.29 -27.79
C THR A 62 17.64 -24.55 -26.43
N LEU A 63 16.41 -24.07 -26.22
CA LEU A 63 15.59 -24.43 -25.08
C LEU A 63 14.68 -25.59 -25.48
N ILE A 64 14.50 -26.56 -24.57
CA ILE A 64 13.65 -27.75 -24.77
C ILE A 64 12.83 -27.95 -23.50
N GLY A 65 11.52 -28.17 -23.65
CA GLY A 65 10.60 -28.29 -22.54
C GLY A 65 10.08 -26.94 -22.06
N LYS A 66 9.42 -26.94 -20.88
CA LYS A 66 8.94 -25.72 -20.22
C LYS A 66 10.12 -25.12 -19.45
N ASP A 67 10.78 -24.14 -20.05
CA ASP A 67 12.07 -23.64 -19.59
C ASP A 67 12.18 -22.13 -19.85
N THR A 68 13.19 -21.47 -19.28
CA THR A 68 13.37 -20.02 -19.39
C THR A 68 14.84 -19.61 -19.39
N ILE A 69 15.22 -18.66 -20.25
CA ILE A 69 16.58 -18.09 -20.30
C ILE A 69 16.54 -16.56 -20.45
N THR A 70 17.43 -15.84 -19.77
CA THR A 70 17.64 -14.39 -19.97
C THR A 70 18.93 -14.15 -20.75
N LEU A 71 18.91 -13.23 -21.71
CA LEU A 71 20.06 -12.93 -22.59
C LEU A 71 20.77 -11.62 -22.16
N ASP A 72 21.82 -11.67 -21.35
CA ASP A 72 22.56 -10.46 -20.88
C ASP A 72 23.98 -10.31 -21.48
N GLN A 73 24.55 -9.08 -21.44
CA GLN A 73 25.88 -8.64 -21.91
C GLN A 73 27.04 -9.48 -21.35
N ASP A 74 26.87 -10.16 -20.21
CA ASP A 74 27.93 -10.94 -19.55
C ASP A 74 28.14 -12.36 -20.11
N THR A 75 27.45 -12.72 -21.18
CA THR A 75 27.69 -13.98 -21.91
C THR A 75 29.03 -14.04 -22.67
N ASN A 76 29.87 -12.99 -22.58
CA ASN A 76 31.28 -13.02 -22.99
C ASN A 76 32.26 -13.43 -21.86
N SER A 77 31.75 -13.79 -20.69
CA SER A 77 32.53 -14.44 -19.63
C SER A 77 32.70 -15.91 -20.00
N ASN A 78 33.94 -16.37 -19.97
CA ASN A 78 34.40 -17.70 -20.32
C ASN A 78 33.90 -18.77 -19.31
N GLN A 79 32.59 -18.97 -19.18
CA GLN A 79 32.07 -20.26 -18.71
C GLN A 79 32.19 -21.22 -19.89
N THR A 80 33.19 -22.10 -19.81
CA THR A 80 33.10 -23.40 -20.47
C THR A 80 31.82 -24.07 -19.98
N VAL A 81 30.72 -23.86 -20.70
CA VAL A 81 29.57 -24.75 -20.64
C VAL A 81 30.12 -26.09 -21.10
N ALA A 82 30.35 -26.99 -20.14
CA ALA A 82 30.66 -28.38 -20.45
C ALA A 82 29.59 -28.88 -21.42
N ASP A 83 30.00 -29.57 -22.49
CA ASP A 83 29.12 -30.09 -23.52
C ASP A 83 28.18 -31.16 -22.92
N ILE A 84 27.08 -30.71 -22.33
CA ILE A 84 26.01 -31.54 -21.73
C ILE A 84 25.11 -32.19 -22.78
N SER A 85 25.40 -32.01 -24.08
CA SER A 85 24.62 -32.63 -25.15
C SER A 85 24.72 -34.16 -25.14
N ALA A 86 25.78 -34.72 -24.54
CA ALA A 86 25.93 -36.14 -24.25
C ALA A 86 25.04 -36.62 -23.10
N LEU A 87 24.96 -35.86 -21.99
CA LEU A 87 24.05 -36.14 -20.86
C LEU A 87 22.57 -36.03 -21.27
N GLN A 88 22.22 -34.97 -22.00
CA GLN A 88 20.85 -34.75 -22.47
C GLN A 88 20.40 -35.85 -23.46
N LYS A 89 21.29 -36.33 -24.34
CA LYS A 89 21.00 -37.49 -25.21
C LYS A 89 20.88 -38.81 -24.45
N ALA A 90 21.64 -39.01 -23.37
CA ALA A 90 21.58 -40.22 -22.56
C ALA A 90 20.27 -40.32 -21.78
N ILE A 91 19.81 -39.20 -21.20
CA ILE A 91 18.54 -39.07 -20.49
C ILE A 91 17.36 -39.22 -21.46
N LEU A 92 17.40 -38.57 -22.64
CA LEU A 92 16.33 -38.68 -23.65
C LEU A 92 16.21 -40.09 -24.28
N ASN A 93 17.27 -40.90 -24.26
CA ASN A 93 17.26 -42.26 -24.80
C ASN A 93 17.10 -43.36 -23.72
N GLY A 94 16.90 -42.99 -22.45
CA GLY A 94 16.73 -43.95 -21.34
C GLY A 94 17.97 -44.82 -21.08
N THR A 95 19.15 -44.25 -21.30
CA THR A 95 20.43 -44.96 -21.13
C THR A 95 20.92 -44.79 -19.69
N ASP A 96 21.45 -45.87 -19.12
CA ASP A 96 22.02 -45.92 -17.77
C ASP A 96 23.11 -44.83 -17.58
N LEU A 97 22.91 -43.95 -16.59
CA LEU A 97 23.74 -42.77 -16.31
C LEU A 97 25.17 -43.14 -15.87
N ASN A 98 25.40 -44.38 -15.43
CA ASN A 98 26.72 -44.85 -14.98
C ASN A 98 27.75 -45.00 -16.11
N ALA A 99 27.34 -44.85 -17.38
CA ALA A 99 28.23 -44.95 -18.54
C ALA A 99 28.87 -43.60 -18.99
N LEU A 100 28.62 -42.51 -18.25
CA LEU A 100 29.13 -41.16 -18.57
C LEU A 100 30.33 -40.72 -17.73
N GLU A 101 30.81 -41.56 -16.81
CA GLU A 101 31.92 -41.25 -15.90
C GLU A 101 33.32 -41.59 -16.46
N GLU A 102 33.49 -41.59 -17.77
CA GLU A 102 34.80 -41.81 -18.39
C GLU A 102 35.04 -40.82 -19.54
N THR A 103 35.05 -39.52 -19.25
CA THR A 103 35.63 -38.51 -20.19
C THR A 103 36.06 -37.18 -19.57
N ALA A 104 36.42 -37.15 -18.27
CA ALA A 104 36.91 -35.94 -17.60
C ALA A 104 38.38 -36.00 -17.13
N ALA A 105 39.20 -36.89 -17.71
CA ALA A 105 40.65 -36.91 -17.47
C ALA A 105 41.41 -37.18 -18.79
N GLY A 106 41.64 -36.14 -19.59
CA GLY A 106 42.38 -36.29 -20.85
C GLY A 106 42.68 -34.97 -21.55
N GLY A 107 43.64 -34.20 -21.02
CA GLY A 107 44.23 -33.06 -21.73
C GLY A 107 45.04 -33.49 -22.96
N PRO A 108 45.21 -32.62 -23.98
CA PRO A 108 45.67 -33.02 -25.31
C PRO A 108 47.19 -33.28 -25.34
N GLN A 109 47.58 -34.37 -26.01
CA GLN A 109 48.97 -34.74 -26.21
C GLN A 109 49.61 -33.92 -27.35
N ALA A 110 50.65 -33.15 -27.02
CA ALA A 110 51.73 -32.82 -27.95
C ALA A 110 53.06 -32.58 -27.20
N GLY A 111 53.90 -33.62 -27.11
CA GLY A 111 55.37 -33.49 -27.07
C GLY A 111 56.11 -33.98 -25.82
N GLY A 112 56.65 -35.21 -25.88
CA GLY A 112 57.97 -35.55 -25.31
C GLY A 112 58.04 -36.38 -24.02
N ASN A 113 58.38 -37.67 -24.19
CA ASN A 113 59.07 -38.60 -23.27
C ASN A 113 58.47 -38.94 -21.87
N GLY A 114 57.97 -40.18 -21.76
CA GLY A 114 58.37 -41.17 -20.75
C GLY A 114 57.60 -41.21 -19.42
N GLY A 115 56.91 -42.34 -19.15
CA GLY A 115 56.51 -42.75 -17.80
C GLY A 115 55.21 -43.55 -17.77
N ASP A 116 55.30 -44.80 -17.31
CA ASP A 116 54.22 -45.80 -17.23
C ASP A 116 53.05 -45.41 -16.31
N GLY A 117 51.82 -45.72 -16.74
CA GLY A 117 50.62 -45.67 -15.92
C GLY A 117 49.53 -46.57 -16.52
N VAL A 118 49.32 -47.73 -15.91
CA VAL A 118 48.29 -48.73 -16.26
C VAL A 118 47.11 -48.50 -15.31
N SER A 119 45.94 -48.14 -15.85
CA SER A 119 44.68 -48.07 -15.09
C SER A 119 43.84 -49.32 -15.37
N LEU A 120 43.38 -49.98 -14.30
CA LEU A 120 42.43 -51.08 -14.33
C LEU A 120 41.22 -50.70 -13.50
N SER A 121 40.12 -50.38 -14.16
CA SER A 121 38.79 -50.45 -13.55
C SER A 121 37.85 -51.13 -14.54
N SER A 122 37.26 -52.25 -14.10
CA SER A 122 35.81 -52.48 -14.18
C SER A 122 35.52 -53.97 -13.98
N THR A 123 34.91 -54.31 -12.85
CA THR A 123 33.84 -55.30 -12.82
C THR A 123 32.97 -55.03 -11.61
N SER A 124 31.74 -54.58 -11.86
CA SER A 124 30.59 -54.89 -11.02
C SER A 124 29.64 -55.78 -11.83
N PHE A 125 28.97 -56.70 -11.16
CA PHE A 125 27.77 -57.36 -11.67
C PHE A 125 26.76 -57.46 -10.54
N ALA A 126 25.51 -57.08 -10.82
CA ALA A 126 24.35 -57.48 -10.03
C ALA A 126 23.25 -58.01 -10.97
N GLU A 127 23.01 -59.32 -10.81
CA GLU A 127 21.92 -60.22 -11.15
C GLU A 127 21.01 -60.05 -12.40
N GLY A 128 20.97 -61.13 -13.22
CA GLY A 128 19.71 -61.62 -13.79
C GLY A 128 19.75 -62.39 -15.12
N GLY A 129 20.00 -63.71 -15.10
CA GLY A 129 19.25 -64.64 -15.96
C GLY A 129 19.93 -65.26 -17.21
N HIS A 130 20.20 -66.56 -17.09
CA HIS A 130 20.18 -67.62 -18.12
C HIS A 130 21.41 -67.96 -19.00
N ILE A 131 22.17 -68.92 -18.47
CA ILE A 131 22.67 -70.18 -19.08
C ILE A 131 22.89 -70.24 -20.61
N SER A 132 24.16 -70.47 -20.98
CA SER A 132 24.54 -71.42 -22.04
C SER A 132 25.88 -72.10 -21.69
N ASN A 133 25.77 -73.26 -21.04
CA ASN A 133 26.45 -74.50 -21.41
C ASN A 133 27.84 -74.39 -22.07
N ILE A 134 28.89 -74.67 -21.27
CA ILE A 134 29.76 -75.81 -21.58
C ILE A 134 29.72 -76.77 -20.39
N ASN A 135 28.87 -77.78 -20.56
CA ASN A 135 28.87 -79.03 -19.84
C ASN A 135 30.14 -79.83 -20.17
N ALA A 136 30.87 -80.26 -19.13
CA ALA A 136 31.52 -81.57 -19.14
C ALA A 136 31.50 -82.17 -17.73
N ASN A 137 30.44 -82.95 -17.49
CA ASN A 137 30.36 -84.11 -16.60
C ASN A 137 30.31 -83.92 -15.08
N VAL A 138 29.06 -83.96 -14.60
CA VAL A 138 28.67 -84.70 -13.39
C VAL A 138 28.83 -86.21 -13.62
N GLY A 139 29.19 -86.96 -12.58
CA GLY A 139 29.05 -88.42 -12.58
C GLY A 139 29.33 -89.06 -11.21
N SER A 140 28.25 -89.53 -10.57
CA SER A 140 28.15 -90.77 -9.76
C SER A 140 29.01 -90.88 -8.48
N ILE A 141 28.43 -90.89 -7.28
CA ILE A 141 27.78 -92.05 -6.60
C ILE A 141 28.75 -93.20 -6.28
N ASP A 142 28.66 -93.62 -5.01
CA ASP A 142 29.04 -94.90 -4.40
C ASP A 142 30.49 -95.13 -3.93
N ALA A 143 30.65 -94.87 -2.62
CA ALA A 143 30.73 -95.92 -1.60
C ALA A 143 32.09 -96.20 -0.95
N LEU A 144 31.95 -96.62 0.31
CA LEU A 144 32.89 -97.26 1.24
C LEU A 144 33.74 -96.30 2.09
N SER A 145 33.42 -96.14 3.37
CA SER A 145 33.59 -97.08 4.49
C SER A 145 35.03 -97.12 5.02
N LEU A 146 35.11 -97.00 6.35
CA LEU A 146 36.13 -97.62 7.22
C LEU A 146 37.61 -97.43 6.85
N ALA A 147 38.28 -96.59 7.62
CA ALA A 147 39.42 -97.02 8.45
C ALA A 147 39.75 -95.89 9.45
N ALA A 148 39.15 -95.91 10.64
CA ALA A 148 39.92 -96.28 11.81
C ALA A 148 40.70 -97.60 11.66
N GLY A 149 42.00 -97.55 11.98
CA GLY A 149 42.87 -98.70 12.23
C GLY A 149 43.97 -98.91 11.17
N GLY A 150 45.23 -98.80 11.60
CA GLY A 150 46.37 -99.24 10.78
C GLY A 150 47.73 -98.71 11.21
N ASP A 151 48.23 -99.21 12.35
CA ASP A 151 49.63 -99.20 12.79
C ASP A 151 50.70 -99.28 11.68
N ASN A 152 51.78 -98.50 11.86
CA ASN A 152 53.17 -98.97 12.08
C ASN A 152 54.16 -97.84 11.69
N SER A 153 55.17 -97.45 12.48
CA SER A 153 55.68 -98.04 13.72
C SER A 153 56.65 -97.04 14.36
N PHE A 154 56.56 -96.90 15.68
CA PHE A 154 57.70 -96.52 16.52
C PHE A 154 58.87 -97.49 16.32
N GLY A 155 60.10 -97.01 16.46
CA GLY A 155 61.28 -97.86 16.49
C GLY A 155 62.47 -97.16 17.14
N VAL A 156 62.54 -97.17 18.47
CA VAL A 156 63.81 -97.01 19.19
C VAL A 156 64.56 -98.35 19.12
N SER A 157 65.79 -98.38 18.60
CA SER A 157 66.95 -99.07 19.23
C SER A 157 68.21 -99.08 18.35
N GLY A 158 69.33 -98.68 18.97
CA GLY A 158 70.69 -99.21 18.84
C GLY A 158 71.27 -99.66 17.49
N GLY A 159 72.20 -98.85 16.97
CA GLY A 159 73.59 -99.20 16.66
C GLY A 159 73.91 -100.27 15.59
N SER A 160 74.65 -99.87 14.54
CA SER A 160 76.03 -100.33 14.26
C SER A 160 76.54 -99.77 12.91
N ALA A 161 77.86 -99.56 12.86
CA ALA A 161 78.69 -98.89 11.86
C ALA A 161 78.55 -99.37 10.40
N VAL A 162 78.84 -98.52 9.40
CA VAL A 162 80.16 -98.33 8.74
C VAL A 162 80.15 -97.28 7.61
N GLY A 163 81.09 -96.32 7.67
CA GLY A 163 81.83 -95.60 6.59
C GLY A 163 81.09 -94.89 5.44
N ALA A 164 81.49 -93.72 4.91
CA ALA A 164 82.61 -92.81 5.14
C ALA A 164 82.31 -91.52 4.33
N GLY A 165 82.49 -90.33 4.90
CA GLY A 165 83.34 -89.31 4.28
C GLY A 165 82.80 -87.90 4.48
N ALA A 166 83.44 -87.15 5.38
CA ALA A 166 83.14 -85.78 5.73
C ALA A 166 83.56 -84.78 4.64
N GLY A 167 82.76 -83.74 4.46
CA GLY A 167 83.18 -82.42 3.98
C GLY A 167 82.63 -81.38 4.95
N ALA A 168 83.49 -80.83 5.79
CA ALA A 168 83.14 -79.87 6.83
C ALA A 168 82.64 -78.54 6.23
N THR A 169 81.41 -78.16 6.55
CA THR A 169 80.98 -76.75 6.52
C THR A 169 80.98 -76.25 7.95
N THR A 170 81.70 -75.17 8.20
CA THR A 170 81.68 -74.42 9.47
C THR A 170 80.23 -74.11 9.89
N PRO A 171 79.89 -74.16 11.20
CA PRO A 171 78.57 -73.75 11.67
C PRO A 171 78.32 -72.30 11.25
N LYS A 172 77.29 -72.07 10.43
CA LYS A 172 76.89 -70.72 10.06
C LYS A 172 76.28 -70.01 11.27
N ILE A 173 76.65 -68.76 11.49
CA ILE A 173 76.20 -67.94 12.61
C ILE A 173 74.97 -67.14 12.15
N GLY A 174 73.86 -67.22 12.89
CA GLY A 174 72.68 -66.41 12.63
C GLY A 174 72.87 -64.95 13.05
N ILE A 175 72.22 -64.03 12.36
CA ILE A 175 72.08 -62.63 12.79
C ILE A 175 70.96 -62.59 13.84
N ASN A 176 71.23 -61.96 14.98
CA ASN A 176 70.19 -61.61 15.94
C ASN A 176 69.44 -60.39 15.38
N ILE A 177 68.19 -60.60 15.00
CA ILE A 177 67.30 -59.52 14.52
C ILE A 177 66.24 -59.30 15.59
N SER A 178 66.14 -58.07 16.08
CA SER A 178 65.06 -57.64 16.99
C SER A 178 64.27 -56.51 16.35
N SER A 179 62.94 -56.58 16.40
CA SER A 179 62.09 -55.45 15.98
C SER A 179 61.57 -54.70 17.19
N ALA A 180 61.32 -53.41 17.03
CA ALA A 180 60.59 -52.59 18.00
C ALA A 180 59.05 -52.68 17.85
N GLY A 181 58.55 -53.44 16.86
CA GLY A 181 57.15 -53.36 16.44
C GLY A 181 56.81 -52.02 15.77
N SER A 182 55.57 -51.88 15.33
CA SER A 182 54.98 -50.61 14.88
C SER A 182 53.46 -50.68 15.07
N ILE A 183 52.80 -49.54 15.11
CA ILE A 183 51.36 -49.42 14.82
C ILE A 183 51.16 -49.28 13.31
N GLU A 184 49.93 -49.43 12.81
CA GLU A 184 49.58 -49.02 11.46
C GLU A 184 49.84 -47.53 11.23
N GLY A 185 50.12 -47.13 9.98
CA GLY A 185 50.62 -45.79 9.64
C GLY A 185 52.03 -45.41 10.14
N GLY A 186 52.64 -46.20 11.03
CA GLY A 186 53.94 -45.96 11.65
C GLY A 186 55.19 -46.40 10.86
N VAL A 187 56.31 -46.55 11.57
CA VAL A 187 57.60 -47.00 11.01
C VAL A 187 58.13 -48.17 11.83
N MET A 188 58.16 -49.35 11.20
CA MET A 188 58.72 -50.54 11.82
C MET A 188 60.24 -50.59 11.62
N THR A 189 60.98 -50.68 12.73
CA THR A 189 62.45 -50.77 12.71
C THR A 189 62.95 -52.12 13.23
N TYR A 190 63.95 -52.66 12.56
CA TYR A 190 64.66 -53.90 12.87
C TYR A 190 66.14 -53.60 13.11
N ASP A 191 66.62 -54.02 14.27
CA ASP A 191 68.01 -53.90 14.67
C ASP A 191 68.71 -55.24 14.43
N LEU A 192 69.82 -55.21 13.69
CA LEU A 192 70.64 -56.37 13.40
C LEU A 192 71.87 -56.37 14.31
N SER A 193 72.20 -57.53 14.87
CA SER A 193 73.42 -57.73 15.64
C SER A 193 73.99 -59.12 15.44
N LEU A 194 75.29 -59.25 15.69
CA LEU A 194 76.00 -60.52 15.64
C LEU A 194 76.18 -61.05 17.07
N PRO A 195 75.93 -62.35 17.32
CA PRO A 195 76.16 -62.95 18.62
C PRO A 195 77.66 -63.07 18.95
N THR A 196 78.54 -63.08 17.92
CA THR A 196 80.00 -63.12 18.05
C THR A 196 80.66 -62.38 16.88
N ALA A 197 81.89 -61.89 17.05
CA ALA A 197 82.66 -61.29 15.96
C ALA A 197 82.99 -62.33 14.85
N LEU A 198 82.93 -61.91 13.59
CA LEU A 198 83.15 -62.71 12.37
C LEU A 198 84.47 -62.35 11.68
N THR A 199 84.90 -63.14 10.68
CA THR A 199 86.06 -62.79 9.86
C THR A 199 85.76 -61.51 9.05
N ALA A 200 86.61 -60.50 9.17
CA ALA A 200 86.47 -59.25 8.42
C ALA A 200 86.59 -59.48 6.91
N ARG A 201 85.45 -59.43 6.20
CA ARG A 201 85.35 -59.52 4.75
C ARG A 201 84.15 -58.70 4.24
N PRO A 202 84.18 -58.21 2.99
CA PRO A 202 83.00 -57.61 2.38
C PRO A 202 81.80 -58.56 2.44
N THR A 203 80.64 -58.03 2.79
CA THR A 203 79.41 -58.80 2.98
C THR A 203 78.23 -58.04 2.43
N THR A 204 77.41 -58.71 1.63
CA THR A 204 76.15 -58.19 1.10
C THR A 204 74.99 -58.80 1.88
N LEU A 205 74.06 -57.97 2.35
CA LEU A 205 72.78 -58.41 2.91
C LEU A 205 71.64 -58.05 1.96
N ASN A 206 70.77 -59.00 1.64
CA ASN A 206 69.51 -58.74 0.93
C ASN A 206 68.34 -58.81 1.91
N LEU A 207 67.54 -57.75 1.94
CA LEU A 207 66.43 -57.52 2.85
C LEU A 207 65.10 -57.79 2.12
N ASN A 208 64.27 -58.71 2.63
CA ASN A 208 62.95 -59.01 2.09
C ASN A 208 61.90 -59.09 3.20
N PHE A 209 60.70 -58.59 2.96
CA PHE A 209 59.59 -58.67 3.90
C PHE A 209 58.59 -59.76 3.52
N SER A 210 58.07 -60.49 4.50
CA SER A 210 57.00 -61.48 4.35
C SER A 210 56.03 -61.42 5.54
N GLY A 211 54.92 -62.15 5.50
CA GLY A 211 53.94 -62.17 6.61
C GLY A 211 52.85 -61.10 6.50
N GLY A 212 53.19 -59.90 6.01
CA GLY A 212 52.23 -58.86 5.60
C GLY A 212 52.12 -58.72 4.07
N VAL A 213 51.08 -58.04 3.61
CA VAL A 213 50.79 -57.75 2.20
C VAL A 213 51.34 -56.37 1.81
N ALA A 214 52.22 -56.34 0.81
CA ALA A 214 52.78 -55.11 0.27
C ALA A 214 51.68 -54.20 -0.31
N GLY A 215 51.72 -52.90 0.01
CA GLY A 215 50.73 -51.93 -0.41
C GLY A 215 49.41 -51.96 0.37
N LYS A 216 49.27 -52.85 1.36
CA LYS A 216 48.15 -52.87 2.33
C LYS A 216 48.62 -52.71 3.77
N ASP A 217 49.66 -53.45 4.15
CA ASP A 217 50.16 -53.46 5.54
C ASP A 217 51.47 -52.69 5.68
N TYR A 218 52.24 -52.62 4.60
CA TYR A 218 53.50 -51.89 4.54
C TYR A 218 53.79 -51.37 3.14
N ASP A 219 54.47 -50.23 3.06
CA ASP A 219 54.93 -49.67 1.80
C ASP A 219 56.28 -50.29 1.42
N ALA A 220 56.26 -51.17 0.42
CA ALA A 220 57.46 -51.81 -0.09
C ALA A 220 58.49 -50.81 -0.67
N ASN A 221 58.07 -49.60 -1.05
CA ASN A 221 58.95 -48.53 -1.55
C ASN A 221 59.50 -47.63 -0.43
N SER A 222 59.21 -47.93 0.85
CA SER A 222 59.72 -47.17 1.99
C SER A 222 60.91 -47.81 2.69
N ILE A 223 61.40 -48.94 2.18
CA ILE A 223 62.46 -49.71 2.84
C ILE A 223 63.77 -48.91 2.81
N GLU A 224 64.29 -48.63 3.99
CA GLU A 224 65.58 -47.98 4.18
C GLU A 224 66.44 -48.79 5.14
N TYR A 225 67.76 -48.71 4.97
CA TYR A 225 68.72 -49.26 5.90
C TYR A 225 69.72 -48.21 6.35
N SER A 226 70.29 -48.43 7.53
CA SER A 226 71.39 -47.65 8.09
C SER A 226 72.58 -48.57 8.33
N THR A 227 73.80 -48.07 8.19
CA THR A 227 75.05 -48.80 8.53
C THR A 227 75.84 -48.13 9.66
N ASP A 228 75.32 -47.03 10.21
CA ASP A 228 75.97 -46.20 11.24
C ASP A 228 75.13 -46.11 12.53
N GLY A 229 74.32 -47.14 12.80
CA GLY A 229 73.51 -47.24 14.00
C GLY A 229 72.23 -46.39 13.97
N GLY A 230 71.78 -45.95 12.79
CA GLY A 230 70.57 -45.16 12.58
C GLY A 230 70.80 -43.66 12.41
N SER A 231 72.06 -43.22 12.29
CA SER A 231 72.40 -41.79 12.14
C SER A 231 72.12 -41.29 10.71
N THR A 232 72.36 -42.13 9.70
CA THR A 232 71.97 -41.90 8.30
C THR A 232 71.22 -43.09 7.73
N TRP A 233 70.30 -42.83 6.80
CA TRP A 233 69.43 -43.83 6.17
C TRP A 233 69.60 -43.79 4.66
N THR A 234 69.69 -44.97 4.05
CA THR A 234 69.82 -45.17 2.61
C THR A 234 68.63 -45.98 2.12
N HIS A 235 67.97 -45.50 1.07
CA HIS A 235 66.87 -46.21 0.45
C HIS A 235 67.36 -47.46 -0.32
N GLY A 236 66.70 -48.60 -0.10
CA GLY A 236 66.96 -49.83 -0.84
C GLY A 236 66.96 -51.09 0.03
N THR A 237 66.99 -52.24 -0.64
CA THR A 237 66.89 -53.59 -0.03
C THR A 237 68.21 -54.34 0.00
N ILE A 238 69.32 -53.71 -0.43
CA ILE A 238 70.64 -54.34 -0.53
C ILE A 238 71.64 -53.52 0.29
N VAL A 239 72.21 -54.14 1.33
CA VAL A 239 73.22 -53.52 2.21
C VAL A 239 74.60 -54.06 1.86
N ASN A 240 75.50 -53.18 1.41
CA ASN A 240 76.90 -53.54 1.13
C ASN A 240 77.80 -53.10 2.29
N LEU A 241 78.40 -54.05 2.99
CA LEU A 241 79.31 -53.80 4.12
C LEU A 241 80.75 -54.12 3.71
N ALA A 242 81.70 -53.26 4.10
CA ALA A 242 83.12 -53.51 3.86
C ALA A 242 83.69 -54.57 4.82
N ASP A 243 83.10 -54.70 6.00
CA ASP A 243 83.42 -55.68 7.03
C ASP A 243 82.12 -56.27 7.60
N ALA A 244 81.99 -57.60 7.59
CA ALA A 244 80.89 -58.35 8.19
C ALA A 244 80.56 -57.92 9.63
N ASN A 245 81.53 -57.48 10.43
CA ASN A 245 81.30 -57.03 11.80
C ASN A 245 80.50 -55.71 11.89
N GLN A 246 80.38 -54.95 10.79
CA GLN A 246 79.55 -53.75 10.72
C GLN A 246 78.04 -54.05 10.79
N ILE A 247 77.64 -55.33 10.69
CA ILE A 247 76.24 -55.77 10.88
C ILE A 247 75.67 -55.29 12.23
N ASN A 248 76.51 -55.18 13.28
CA ASN A 248 76.10 -54.66 14.59
C ASN A 248 75.60 -53.21 14.57
N ASN A 249 75.87 -52.46 13.50
CA ASN A 249 75.42 -51.09 13.30
C ASN A 249 74.29 -51.02 12.26
N VAL A 250 73.81 -52.16 11.73
CA VAL A 250 72.78 -52.19 10.69
C VAL A 250 71.40 -52.10 11.31
N LYS A 251 70.63 -51.12 10.85
CA LYS A 251 69.19 -51.00 11.13
C LYS A 251 68.42 -51.01 9.82
N VAL A 252 67.25 -51.62 9.81
CA VAL A 252 66.33 -51.62 8.66
C VAL A 252 65.02 -51.03 9.12
N LYS A 253 64.44 -50.11 8.37
CA LYS A 253 63.09 -49.60 8.66
C LYS A 253 62.20 -49.65 7.42
N VAL A 254 60.91 -49.81 7.65
CA VAL A 254 59.86 -49.83 6.64
C VAL A 254 58.63 -49.14 7.22
N LYS A 255 57.93 -48.33 6.41
CA LYS A 255 56.66 -47.73 6.80
C LYS A 255 55.55 -48.76 6.75
N THR A 256 54.76 -48.84 7.81
CA THR A 256 53.48 -49.55 7.80
C THR A 256 52.42 -48.66 7.16
N ILE A 257 51.38 -49.27 6.60
CA ILE A 257 50.27 -48.56 5.95
C ILE A 257 49.10 -48.56 6.92
N ASP A 258 48.46 -47.41 7.04
CA ASP A 258 47.15 -47.26 7.65
C ASP A 258 46.08 -47.66 6.62
N ASN A 259 45.21 -48.59 7.00
CA ASN A 259 44.31 -49.27 6.08
C ASN A 259 42.85 -48.75 6.15
N TYR A 260 42.57 -47.83 7.08
CA TYR A 260 41.28 -47.23 7.41
C TYR A 260 40.22 -48.23 7.88
N GLY A 261 39.90 -48.20 9.17
CA GLY A 261 39.03 -49.18 9.85
C GLY A 261 37.61 -49.25 9.28
N LEU A 262 37.00 -48.08 9.08
CA LEU A 262 35.61 -47.92 8.59
C LEU A 262 35.48 -47.91 7.07
N LYS A 263 36.56 -48.21 6.34
CA LYS A 263 36.54 -48.27 4.89
C LYS A 263 35.48 -49.25 4.38
N ASP A 264 34.67 -48.78 3.43
CA ASP A 264 33.57 -49.52 2.80
C ASP A 264 32.42 -49.92 3.76
N VAL A 265 32.35 -49.35 4.97
CA VAL A 265 31.24 -49.56 5.91
C VAL A 265 30.10 -48.57 5.60
N ASP A 266 28.89 -49.10 5.39
CA ASP A 266 27.67 -48.28 5.25
C ASP A 266 27.11 -47.94 6.65
N LEU A 267 27.70 -46.91 7.27
CA LEU A 267 27.30 -46.45 8.61
C LEU A 267 25.85 -45.96 8.64
N ALA A 268 25.31 -45.44 7.52
CA ALA A 268 23.94 -44.91 7.49
C ALA A 268 22.88 -46.02 7.67
N HIS A 269 23.10 -47.19 7.09
CA HIS A 269 22.13 -48.30 7.15
C HIS A 269 22.53 -49.40 8.14
N ASN A 270 23.83 -49.61 8.37
CA ASN A 270 24.36 -50.66 9.24
C ASN A 270 25.43 -50.12 10.19
N PRO A 271 25.09 -49.19 11.10
CA PRO A 271 26.07 -48.47 11.93
C PRO A 271 26.84 -49.38 12.90
N THR A 272 26.32 -50.58 13.17
CA THR A 272 26.95 -51.59 14.05
C THR A 272 27.79 -52.61 13.29
N ALA A 273 27.99 -52.44 11.98
CA ALA A 273 28.80 -53.35 11.19
C ALA A 273 30.29 -53.17 11.53
N MET A 274 30.96 -54.28 11.85
CA MET A 274 32.41 -54.28 12.00
C MET A 274 33.10 -54.18 10.64
N GLY A 275 34.01 -53.22 10.50
CA GLY A 275 34.82 -53.06 9.30
C GLY A 275 35.70 -54.28 9.04
N VAL A 276 35.99 -54.56 7.76
CA VAL A 276 36.94 -55.64 7.39
C VAL A 276 38.37 -55.33 7.83
N ASN A 277 38.61 -54.07 8.17
CA ASN A 277 39.87 -53.48 8.57
C ASN A 277 40.01 -53.25 10.07
N GLN A 278 38.94 -53.46 10.83
CA GLN A 278 39.00 -53.36 12.28
C GLN A 278 39.44 -54.68 12.90
N ASN A 279 40.15 -54.59 14.03
CA ASN A 279 40.68 -55.70 14.80
C ASN A 279 41.44 -56.75 13.92
N GLN A 280 42.27 -56.33 12.96
CA GLN A 280 42.95 -57.29 12.08
C GLN A 280 44.13 -58.01 12.76
N GLY A 281 44.17 -59.33 12.57
CA GLY A 281 45.28 -60.18 13.00
C GLY A 281 44.91 -61.14 14.11
N GLU A 282 45.92 -61.58 14.87
CA GLU A 282 45.69 -62.42 16.03
C GLU A 282 45.56 -61.54 17.28
N GLN A 283 44.53 -61.79 18.08
CA GLN A 283 44.34 -61.12 19.36
C GLN A 283 45.53 -61.42 20.30
N ASP A 284 46.27 -60.39 20.68
CA ASP A 284 47.49 -60.42 21.50
C ASP A 284 47.30 -59.57 22.78
N GLY A 285 46.17 -59.77 23.45
CA GLY A 285 45.81 -59.12 24.71
C GLY A 285 44.47 -58.39 24.69
N SER A 286 44.17 -57.71 25.79
CA SER A 286 42.98 -56.88 25.97
C SER A 286 43.31 -55.78 26.98
N LYS A 287 42.92 -54.54 26.65
CA LYS A 287 43.16 -53.34 27.47
C LYS A 287 42.27 -53.29 28.71
N TYR A 288 41.02 -53.74 28.59
CA TYR A 288 39.98 -53.64 29.63
C TYR A 288 39.52 -54.99 30.19
N SER A 289 40.39 -56.00 30.18
CA SER A 289 40.07 -57.37 30.65
C SER A 289 39.58 -57.47 32.11
N ASN A 290 39.80 -56.43 32.93
CA ASN A 290 39.31 -56.30 34.30
C ASN A 290 37.90 -55.71 34.40
N LEU A 291 37.34 -55.17 33.32
CA LEU A 291 35.99 -54.60 33.27
C LEU A 291 35.01 -55.66 32.77
N ASN A 292 33.99 -55.96 33.59
CA ASN A 292 32.98 -56.95 33.22
C ASN A 292 32.07 -56.41 32.11
N GLY A 293 31.96 -57.17 31.02
CA GLY A 293 31.08 -56.84 29.90
C GLY A 293 31.68 -55.87 28.89
N VAL A 294 32.97 -55.52 28.97
CA VAL A 294 33.68 -54.78 27.92
C VAL A 294 34.48 -55.77 27.06
N GLU A 295 34.18 -55.82 25.77
CA GLU A 295 34.89 -56.63 24.78
C GLU A 295 35.82 -55.71 23.96
N TYR A 296 37.11 -55.76 24.29
CA TYR A 296 38.18 -55.00 23.63
C TYR A 296 39.39 -55.91 23.45
N GLY A 297 39.93 -56.04 22.24
CA GLY A 297 41.11 -56.86 21.96
C GLY A 297 42.23 -56.03 21.36
N ILE A 298 43.49 -56.35 21.67
CA ILE A 298 44.64 -55.75 20.98
C ILE A 298 45.04 -56.70 19.86
N TYR A 299 44.93 -56.29 18.60
CA TYR A 299 45.18 -57.16 17.45
C TYR A 299 46.52 -56.86 16.79
N LYS A 300 47.28 -57.92 16.46
CA LYS A 300 48.61 -57.77 15.86
C LYS A 300 48.85 -58.72 14.70
N ARG A 301 49.53 -58.22 13.68
CA ARG A 301 49.91 -58.96 12.47
C ARG A 301 51.42 -59.02 12.34
N ASN A 302 51.94 -60.14 11.83
CA ASN A 302 53.38 -60.30 11.66
C ASN A 302 53.83 -59.67 10.34
N LEU A 303 54.79 -58.75 10.42
CA LEU A 303 55.64 -58.36 9.29
C LEU A 303 57.03 -58.93 9.58
N THR A 304 57.53 -59.85 8.78
CA THR A 304 58.78 -60.57 9.03
C THR A 304 59.88 -60.04 8.13
N LEU A 305 60.98 -59.56 8.70
CA LEU A 305 62.20 -59.26 7.96
C LEU A 305 62.99 -60.55 7.74
N ASN A 306 63.23 -60.88 6.47
CA ASN A 306 64.09 -61.96 6.02
C ASN A 306 65.40 -61.38 5.48
N VAL A 307 66.52 -61.77 6.08
CA VAL A 307 67.86 -61.34 5.68
C VAL A 307 68.62 -62.53 5.11
N THR A 308 69.03 -62.41 3.85
CA THR A 308 69.93 -63.37 3.18
C THR A 308 71.26 -62.72 2.87
N THR A 309 72.32 -63.52 2.73
CA THR A 309 73.67 -62.97 2.55
C THR A 309 74.55 -63.87 1.69
N ASP A 310 75.53 -63.25 1.03
CA ASP A 310 76.59 -63.90 0.27
C ASP A 310 77.73 -64.43 1.16
N ASN A 311 77.76 -64.06 2.44
CA ASN A 311 78.78 -64.50 3.38
C ASN A 311 78.49 -65.91 3.90
N ASP A 312 79.37 -66.85 3.58
CA ASP A 312 79.25 -68.27 3.93
C ASP A 312 79.40 -68.57 5.43
N GLU A 313 79.91 -67.61 6.22
CA GLU A 313 79.94 -67.67 7.70
C GLU A 313 78.57 -67.35 8.33
N ILE A 314 77.64 -66.74 7.60
CA ILE A 314 76.37 -66.23 8.14
C ILE A 314 75.19 -67.06 7.61
N ALA A 315 74.25 -67.41 8.50
CA ALA A 315 73.01 -68.09 8.14
C ALA A 315 71.93 -67.08 7.70
N ASN A 316 71.08 -67.47 6.76
CA ASN A 316 69.85 -66.73 6.49
C ASN A 316 69.06 -66.62 7.80
N SER A 317 68.65 -65.40 8.12
CA SER A 317 68.04 -65.06 9.42
C SER A 317 66.72 -64.36 9.17
N GLN A 318 65.76 -64.56 10.06
CA GLN A 318 64.46 -63.90 10.00
C GLN A 318 64.00 -63.52 11.39
N ALA A 319 63.24 -62.44 11.51
CA ALA A 319 62.52 -62.11 12.73
C ALA A 319 61.20 -61.43 12.42
N ASN A 320 60.19 -61.74 13.22
CA ASN A 320 58.88 -61.11 13.15
C ASN A 320 58.97 -59.75 13.84
N GLY A 321 58.58 -58.71 13.11
CA GLY A 321 57.98 -57.53 13.68
C GLY A 321 56.46 -57.68 13.73
N LYS A 322 55.86 -56.97 14.68
CA LYS A 322 54.41 -56.95 14.87
C LYS A 322 53.88 -55.57 14.50
N ILE A 323 52.93 -55.53 13.57
CA ILE A 323 52.09 -54.37 13.31
C ILE A 323 50.90 -54.50 14.25
N THR A 324 50.71 -53.52 15.14
CA THR A 324 49.50 -53.42 15.96
C THR A 324 48.46 -52.68 15.13
N ASP A 325 47.34 -53.34 14.94
CA ASP A 325 46.12 -52.77 14.36
C ASP A 325 45.59 -51.73 15.34
N ASN A 326 45.28 -50.55 14.84
CA ASN A 326 44.85 -49.42 15.66
C ASN A 326 43.36 -49.11 15.50
N ASP A 327 42.66 -49.78 14.60
CA ASP A 327 41.22 -49.61 14.37
C ASP A 327 40.40 -50.60 15.22
N ASP A 328 39.84 -50.13 16.33
CA ASP A 328 39.21 -50.95 17.36
C ASP A 328 37.68 -51.11 17.16
N TYR A 329 37.21 -52.36 17.17
CA TYR A 329 35.76 -52.65 17.31
C TYR A 329 35.45 -53.13 18.73
N VAL A 330 34.72 -52.32 19.50
CA VAL A 330 34.50 -52.45 20.94
C VAL A 330 33.01 -52.64 21.28
N ASN A 331 32.69 -53.60 22.15
CA ASN A 331 31.32 -53.76 22.69
C ASN A 331 31.30 -53.58 24.21
N ILE A 332 30.36 -52.77 24.71
CA ILE A 332 30.02 -52.67 26.14
C ILE A 332 28.64 -53.29 26.36
N ASN A 333 28.60 -54.43 27.03
CA ASN A 333 27.43 -55.28 27.23
C ASN A 333 26.74 -55.14 28.59
N GLN A 334 27.40 -54.51 29.59
CA GLN A 334 26.88 -54.41 30.96
C GLN A 334 26.97 -53.00 31.59
N GLY A 335 27.47 -52.00 30.85
CA GLY A 335 27.76 -50.66 31.38
C GLY A 335 29.16 -50.53 31.98
N LEU A 336 29.47 -49.37 32.57
CA LEU A 336 30.84 -49.00 32.98
C LEU A 336 31.06 -48.74 34.48
N ASN A 337 30.02 -48.51 35.29
CA ASN A 337 30.10 -48.38 36.76
C ASN A 337 31.36 -47.63 37.31
N GLY A 338 31.66 -46.45 36.76
CA GLY A 338 32.78 -45.61 37.17
C GLY A 338 34.10 -45.87 36.44
N ALA A 339 34.13 -46.80 35.49
CA ALA A 339 35.28 -47.06 34.64
C ALA A 339 35.27 -46.16 33.40
N ASN A 340 36.46 -45.83 32.90
CA ASN A 340 36.66 -45.01 31.72
C ASN A 340 37.19 -45.85 30.55
N ILE A 341 36.80 -45.50 29.33
CA ILE A 341 37.18 -46.18 28.09
C ILE A 341 37.88 -45.17 27.17
N ALA A 342 38.94 -45.61 26.49
CA ALA A 342 39.68 -44.85 25.48
C ALA A 342 40.08 -45.80 24.35
N THR A 343 39.69 -45.53 23.10
CA THR A 343 40.05 -46.39 21.95
C THR A 343 41.40 -45.98 21.32
N GLU A 344 41.77 -44.70 21.40
CA GLU A 344 43.08 -44.12 20.98
C GLU A 344 43.09 -43.65 19.52
N ASP A 345 44.14 -43.91 18.76
CA ASP A 345 44.25 -43.47 17.36
C ASP A 345 43.73 -44.59 16.46
N GLY A 346 42.87 -44.32 15.48
CA GLY A 346 42.30 -45.28 14.52
C GLY A 346 40.83 -44.98 14.22
N GLU A 347 40.26 -45.57 13.17
CA GLU A 347 38.81 -45.49 12.94
C GLU A 347 38.07 -46.55 13.73
N ASP A 348 37.60 -46.15 14.90
CA ASP A 348 37.05 -47.04 15.91
C ASP A 348 35.54 -47.23 15.77
N THR A 349 35.02 -48.30 16.37
CA THR A 349 33.59 -48.51 16.53
C THR A 349 33.26 -48.93 17.94
N LEU A 350 32.52 -48.08 18.65
CA LEU A 350 32.07 -48.34 20.02
C LEU A 350 30.57 -48.65 20.07
N ASN A 351 30.22 -49.87 20.47
CA ASN A 351 28.84 -50.29 20.70
C ASN A 351 28.50 -50.27 22.19
N MET A 352 27.68 -49.33 22.61
CA MET A 352 27.09 -49.25 23.94
C MET A 352 25.75 -49.99 23.96
N ASN A 353 25.77 -51.28 24.31
CA ASN A 353 24.55 -52.07 24.44
C ASN A 353 23.82 -51.75 25.76
N THR A 354 22.58 -52.24 25.92
CA THR A 354 21.75 -51.95 27.10
C THR A 354 22.45 -52.31 28.41
N GLY A 355 22.73 -51.31 29.25
CA GLY A 355 23.47 -51.46 30.51
C GLY A 355 23.38 -50.24 31.44
N ALA A 356 24.11 -50.29 32.56
CA ALA A 356 24.17 -49.20 33.54
C ALA A 356 25.48 -48.41 33.40
N TYR A 357 25.40 -47.22 32.81
CA TYR A 357 26.54 -46.33 32.59
C TYR A 357 26.50 -45.22 33.63
N ALA A 358 27.53 -45.10 34.47
CA ALA A 358 27.51 -44.08 35.52
C ALA A 358 28.92 -43.62 35.91
N ASN A 359 29.11 -42.30 36.04
CA ASN A 359 30.37 -41.64 36.43
C ASN A 359 31.57 -42.08 35.57
N SER A 360 31.37 -42.12 34.26
CA SER A 360 32.32 -42.71 33.31
C SER A 360 32.65 -41.71 32.22
N ASP A 361 33.93 -41.66 31.85
CA ASP A 361 34.43 -40.92 30.69
C ASP A 361 34.77 -41.91 29.56
N ILE A 362 34.24 -41.66 28.38
CA ILE A 362 34.52 -42.42 27.15
C ILE A 362 35.17 -41.45 26.18
N ASN A 363 36.33 -41.81 25.61
CA ASN A 363 37.01 -41.02 24.58
C ASN A 363 37.30 -41.94 23.39
N LEU A 364 36.92 -41.54 22.18
CA LEU A 364 37.18 -42.35 20.99
C LEU A 364 38.60 -42.07 20.48
N GLY A 365 38.91 -40.83 20.11
CA GLY A 365 40.29 -40.37 20.05
C GLY A 365 40.61 -39.70 18.72
N VAL A 366 41.51 -40.25 17.92
CA VAL A 366 41.86 -39.66 16.61
C VAL A 366 41.46 -40.62 15.51
N GLY A 367 40.49 -40.25 14.68
CA GLY A 367 40.00 -41.04 13.56
C GLY A 367 38.55 -40.72 13.25
N ASP A 368 38.06 -41.16 12.10
CA ASP A 368 36.62 -41.14 11.82
C ASP A 368 35.96 -42.27 12.63
N ASP A 369 35.36 -41.96 13.78
CA ASP A 369 34.85 -42.98 14.72
C ASP A 369 33.34 -43.22 14.61
N ALA A 370 32.87 -44.42 14.96
CA ALA A 370 31.45 -44.79 15.00
C ALA A 370 30.97 -45.15 16.42
N LEU A 371 30.04 -44.37 16.97
CA LEU A 371 29.41 -44.59 18.28
C LEU A 371 27.97 -45.08 18.15
N ASN A 372 27.65 -46.25 18.71
CA ASN A 372 26.31 -46.84 18.67
C ASN A 372 25.72 -47.00 20.07
N ILE A 373 24.70 -46.21 20.40
CA ILE A 373 23.98 -46.27 21.68
C ILE A 373 22.68 -47.04 21.50
N LYS A 374 22.64 -48.29 21.96
CA LYS A 374 21.45 -49.15 21.88
C LYS A 374 20.51 -49.02 23.08
N GLY A 375 20.77 -48.07 23.98
CA GLY A 375 19.96 -47.82 25.18
C GLY A 375 20.65 -48.16 26.49
N GLY A 376 19.98 -47.89 27.61
CA GLY A 376 20.54 -48.11 28.95
C GLY A 376 20.06 -47.06 29.95
N THR A 377 20.61 -47.12 31.17
CA THR A 377 20.47 -46.06 32.17
C THR A 377 21.80 -45.32 32.31
N PHE A 378 21.79 -44.00 32.13
CA PHE A 378 22.98 -43.16 32.17
C PHE A 378 22.93 -42.19 33.36
N SER A 379 24.07 -41.93 33.99
CA SER A 379 24.18 -40.94 35.06
C SER A 379 25.59 -40.39 35.13
N LYS A 380 25.79 -39.11 34.80
CA LYS A 380 27.11 -38.48 34.75
C LYS A 380 28.08 -39.22 33.81
N VAL A 381 27.71 -39.31 32.53
CA VAL A 381 28.52 -39.99 31.51
C VAL A 381 28.97 -38.97 30.47
N ASP A 382 30.28 -38.78 30.36
CA ASP A 382 30.88 -37.90 29.37
C ASP A 382 31.43 -38.76 28.21
N ILE A 383 30.95 -38.52 26.99
CA ILE A 383 31.45 -39.17 25.78
C ILE A 383 32.12 -38.10 24.92
N ASP A 384 33.41 -38.24 24.67
CA ASP A 384 34.25 -37.40 23.82
C ASP A 384 34.51 -38.15 22.51
N LEU A 385 33.98 -37.62 21.40
CA LEU A 385 34.13 -38.23 20.08
C LEU A 385 35.56 -38.11 19.55
N GLY A 386 36.34 -37.13 20.02
CA GLY A 386 37.68 -36.91 19.50
C GLY A 386 37.69 -36.29 18.10
N SER A 387 38.83 -36.32 17.41
CA SER A 387 39.04 -35.61 16.13
C SER A 387 38.82 -36.54 14.94
N GLY A 388 38.14 -36.06 13.90
CA GLY A 388 37.75 -36.85 12.74
C GLY A 388 36.25 -36.71 12.47
N ASN A 389 35.77 -37.27 11.36
CA ASN A 389 34.35 -37.22 10.98
C ASN A 389 33.61 -38.37 11.67
N ASN A 390 32.98 -38.10 12.81
CA ASN A 390 32.42 -39.14 13.65
C ASN A 390 30.94 -39.41 13.33
N ASN A 391 30.50 -40.65 13.51
CA ASN A 391 29.11 -41.06 13.32
C ASN A 391 28.51 -41.59 14.62
N VAL A 392 27.45 -40.94 15.11
CA VAL A 392 26.72 -41.33 16.31
C VAL A 392 25.34 -41.84 15.94
N THR A 393 24.98 -43.05 16.36
CA THR A 393 23.62 -43.60 16.24
C THR A 393 23.01 -43.89 17.60
N ILE A 394 21.84 -43.32 17.88
CA ILE A 394 21.05 -43.57 19.11
C ILE A 394 19.79 -44.35 18.74
N GLU A 395 19.72 -45.64 19.11
CA GLU A 395 18.64 -46.55 18.69
C GLU A 395 17.45 -46.61 19.67
N ASN A 396 17.68 -46.39 20.96
CA ASN A 396 16.65 -46.49 22.00
C ASN A 396 16.68 -45.27 22.92
N SER A 397 17.25 -45.37 24.14
CA SER A 397 17.23 -44.26 25.10
C SER A 397 18.64 -43.79 25.44
N PHE A 398 18.86 -42.47 25.38
CA PHE A 398 20.08 -41.84 25.90
C PHE A 398 19.68 -40.69 26.82
N GLY A 399 20.29 -40.58 27.99
CA GLY A 399 19.88 -39.54 28.94
C GLY A 399 20.21 -39.77 30.39
N ASP A 400 20.46 -38.67 31.11
CA ASP A 400 20.71 -38.74 32.55
C ASP A 400 19.44 -39.14 33.31
N VAL A 401 19.61 -39.95 34.35
CA VAL A 401 18.56 -40.27 35.34
C VAL A 401 18.15 -39.07 36.18
N ASP A 402 18.95 -38.00 36.24
CA ASP A 402 18.59 -36.74 36.88
C ASP A 402 17.74 -35.88 35.93
N ASP A 403 16.43 -35.86 36.20
CA ASP A 403 15.43 -35.11 35.42
C ASP A 403 15.59 -33.58 35.44
N ASN A 404 16.58 -33.03 36.17
CA ASN A 404 16.88 -31.60 36.19
C ASN A 404 18.23 -31.26 35.53
N SER A 405 18.86 -32.23 34.86
CA SER A 405 20.17 -32.07 34.26
C SER A 405 20.04 -31.90 32.75
N TYR A 406 20.77 -30.94 32.18
CA TYR A 406 20.98 -30.85 30.72
C TYR A 406 22.31 -31.45 30.29
N ASN A 407 23.32 -31.49 31.16
CA ASN A 407 24.71 -31.67 30.71
C ASN A 407 25.55 -32.63 31.55
N LYS A 408 24.98 -33.35 32.51
CA LYS A 408 25.71 -34.39 33.26
C LYS A 408 26.00 -35.61 32.37
N THR A 409 25.06 -35.96 31.50
CA THR A 409 25.26 -36.99 30.49
C THR A 409 25.31 -36.30 29.14
N ARG A 410 26.41 -36.45 28.41
CA ARG A 410 26.64 -35.70 27.18
C ARG A 410 27.53 -36.43 26.18
N ILE A 411 27.32 -36.10 24.91
CA ILE A 411 28.18 -36.44 23.77
C ILE A 411 28.81 -35.13 23.31
N MET A 412 30.13 -35.07 23.26
CA MET A 412 30.89 -33.86 22.96
C MET A 412 31.93 -34.14 21.89
N ASN A 413 32.15 -33.19 20.99
CA ASN A 413 33.37 -33.08 20.21
C ASN A 413 33.84 -31.62 20.29
N TRP A 414 35.05 -31.35 20.80
CA TRP A 414 35.62 -29.99 20.82
C TRP A 414 36.72 -29.81 19.78
N GLN A 415 36.94 -30.84 18.97
CA GLN A 415 38.00 -30.95 17.99
C GLN A 415 37.37 -30.77 16.60
N SER A 416 38.18 -30.75 15.55
CA SER A 416 37.69 -30.55 14.18
C SER A 416 37.18 -31.86 13.58
N GLY A 417 36.00 -31.84 12.95
CA GLY A 417 35.50 -32.95 12.14
C GLY A 417 34.05 -32.75 11.73
N ASN A 418 33.65 -33.26 10.57
CA ASN A 418 32.25 -33.19 10.10
C ASN A 418 31.48 -34.38 10.68
N ASP A 419 30.84 -34.17 11.82
CA ASP A 419 30.17 -35.19 12.59
C ASP A 419 28.73 -35.43 12.11
N THR A 420 28.24 -36.65 12.29
CA THR A 420 26.84 -37.01 12.01
C THR A 420 26.22 -37.67 13.22
N VAL A 421 25.11 -37.12 13.74
CA VAL A 421 24.34 -37.72 14.84
C VAL A 421 22.94 -38.08 14.35
N THR A 422 22.56 -39.36 14.48
CA THR A 422 21.22 -39.84 14.13
C THR A 422 20.50 -40.42 15.35
N ILE A 423 19.39 -39.79 15.73
CA ILE A 423 18.44 -40.30 16.72
C ILE A 423 17.37 -41.08 15.96
N LYS A 424 17.39 -42.41 16.11
CA LYS A 424 16.55 -43.33 15.34
C LYS A 424 15.07 -43.22 15.69
N SER A 425 14.23 -43.70 14.78
CA SER A 425 12.79 -43.77 14.99
C SER A 425 12.41 -44.50 16.28
N GLY A 426 11.59 -43.86 17.12
CA GLY A 426 11.17 -44.37 18.43
C GLY A 426 12.20 -44.20 19.55
N ALA A 427 13.39 -43.66 19.27
CA ALA A 427 14.39 -43.35 20.28
C ALA A 427 14.02 -42.10 21.08
N THR A 428 14.52 -42.00 22.31
CA THR A 428 14.34 -40.86 23.21
C THR A 428 15.68 -40.39 23.75
N VAL A 429 16.04 -39.15 23.44
CA VAL A 429 17.13 -38.42 24.10
C VAL A 429 16.52 -37.51 25.15
N LYS A 430 16.98 -37.64 26.40
CA LYS A 430 16.43 -36.87 27.51
C LYS A 430 17.46 -36.42 28.53
N ASN A 431 17.30 -35.24 29.10
CA ASN A 431 18.19 -34.76 30.17
C ASN A 431 19.69 -34.83 29.77
N ALA A 432 20.00 -34.57 28.51
CA ALA A 432 21.34 -34.77 27.93
C ALA A 432 21.74 -33.64 26.98
N GLU A 433 23.04 -33.54 26.74
CA GLU A 433 23.65 -32.59 25.79
C GLU A 433 24.30 -33.35 24.64
N ILE A 434 24.07 -32.90 23.41
CA ILE A 434 24.78 -33.33 22.21
C ILE A 434 25.48 -32.08 21.65
N GLY A 435 26.81 -32.02 21.78
CA GLY A 435 27.63 -30.91 21.30
C GLY A 435 28.68 -31.40 20.30
N VAL A 436 28.63 -30.98 19.04
CA VAL A 436 29.57 -31.40 17.98
C VAL A 436 30.61 -30.30 17.63
N HIS A 437 30.27 -29.06 17.96
CA HIS A 437 31.08 -27.84 18.02
C HIS A 437 31.90 -27.39 16.81
N ASN A 438 32.72 -28.20 16.12
CA ASN A 438 33.48 -27.66 14.98
C ASN A 438 33.44 -28.61 13.79
N GLY A 439 33.00 -28.11 12.65
CA GLY A 439 32.87 -28.88 11.43
C GLY A 439 31.57 -28.55 10.72
N GLU A 440 31.35 -29.11 9.54
CA GLU A 440 30.03 -29.08 8.93
C GLU A 440 29.25 -30.32 9.42
N ASP A 441 28.47 -30.12 10.48
CA ASP A 441 27.85 -31.21 11.22
C ASP A 441 26.41 -31.48 10.77
N VAL A 442 25.97 -32.73 10.95
CA VAL A 442 24.61 -33.15 10.60
C VAL A 442 23.93 -33.88 11.76
N ILE A 443 22.90 -33.26 12.33
CA ILE A 443 22.05 -33.91 13.35
C ILE A 443 20.69 -34.24 12.77
N THR A 444 20.22 -35.46 12.97
CA THR A 444 18.92 -35.93 12.47
C THR A 444 18.12 -36.63 13.57
N LEU A 445 16.95 -36.07 13.90
CA LEU A 445 15.86 -36.79 14.55
C LEU A 445 15.02 -37.45 13.47
N GLU A 446 15.04 -38.78 13.42
CA GLU A 446 14.15 -39.54 12.56
C GLU A 446 12.68 -39.41 13.02
N LYS A 447 11.76 -39.86 12.17
CA LYS A 447 10.34 -39.87 12.49
C LYS A 447 10.05 -40.65 13.76
N ASP A 448 9.17 -40.13 14.62
CA ASP A 448 8.82 -40.70 15.93
C ASP A 448 9.97 -40.70 16.97
N ALA A 449 11.14 -40.13 16.67
CA ALA A 449 12.17 -39.84 17.67
C ALA A 449 11.71 -38.70 18.60
N THR A 450 12.18 -38.69 19.85
CA THR A 450 11.88 -37.65 20.83
C THR A 450 13.15 -37.06 21.44
N LEU A 451 13.25 -35.74 21.46
CA LEU A 451 14.20 -34.98 22.27
C LEU A 451 13.41 -34.26 23.37
N GLU A 452 13.69 -34.55 24.64
CA GLU A 452 13.00 -33.92 25.77
C GLU A 452 14.00 -33.34 26.79
N HIS A 453 13.77 -32.10 27.28
CA HIS A 453 14.61 -31.47 28.30
C HIS A 453 16.12 -31.67 28.05
N SER A 454 16.55 -31.37 26.82
CA SER A 454 17.90 -31.67 26.33
C SER A 454 18.49 -30.48 25.58
N ARG A 455 19.82 -30.44 25.47
CA ARG A 455 20.55 -29.41 24.73
C ARG A 455 21.21 -29.98 23.49
N VAL A 456 21.13 -29.26 22.38
CA VAL A 456 21.89 -29.54 21.16
C VAL A 456 22.72 -28.30 20.83
N ILE A 457 24.00 -28.49 20.51
CA ILE A 457 24.95 -27.43 20.15
C ILE A 457 25.72 -27.91 18.91
N MET A 458 25.56 -27.24 17.77
CA MET A 458 26.26 -27.64 16.54
C MET A 458 27.60 -26.91 16.37
N GLY A 459 27.65 -25.59 16.53
CA GLY A 459 28.91 -24.86 16.76
C GLY A 459 29.40 -24.10 15.54
N ASP A 460 30.71 -24.13 15.27
CA ASP A 460 31.33 -23.46 14.13
C ASP A 460 31.29 -24.35 12.88
N GLY A 461 30.66 -23.87 11.81
CA GLY A 461 30.62 -24.49 10.49
C GLY A 461 29.21 -24.46 9.90
N ASN A 462 29.06 -24.82 8.61
CA ASN A 462 27.75 -24.79 7.96
C ASN A 462 26.98 -26.06 8.33
N ASP A 463 26.16 -25.95 9.36
CA ASP A 463 25.54 -27.07 10.05
C ASP A 463 24.16 -27.40 9.50
N LYS A 464 23.74 -28.66 9.71
CA LYS A 464 22.44 -29.14 9.26
C LYS A 464 21.69 -29.92 10.33
N LEU A 465 20.57 -29.37 10.76
CA LEU A 465 19.63 -30.04 11.67
C LEU A 465 18.37 -30.51 10.94
N ASN A 466 18.01 -31.79 11.09
CA ASN A 466 16.77 -32.36 10.57
C ASN A 466 15.88 -32.86 11.71
N ILE A 467 14.71 -32.26 11.90
CA ILE A 467 13.73 -32.63 12.94
C ILE A 467 12.50 -33.26 12.28
N ASN A 468 12.43 -34.60 12.25
CA ASN A 468 11.23 -35.33 11.79
C ASN A 468 10.39 -35.90 12.94
N GLY A 469 10.84 -35.69 14.19
CA GLY A 469 10.24 -36.24 15.41
C GLY A 469 9.57 -35.19 16.28
N THR A 470 9.68 -35.36 17.60
CA THR A 470 9.17 -34.44 18.64
C THR A 470 10.32 -33.80 19.42
N VAL A 471 10.27 -32.48 19.60
CA VAL A 471 11.14 -31.73 20.52
C VAL A 471 10.26 -31.13 21.61
N THR A 472 10.59 -31.36 22.89
CA THR A 472 9.69 -30.93 23.99
C THR A 472 10.37 -30.67 25.34
N ARG A 473 9.60 -30.17 26.31
CA ARG A 473 9.94 -30.02 27.74
C ARG A 473 11.21 -29.19 27.98
N GLU A 474 11.21 -27.95 27.55
CA GLU A 474 12.33 -26.99 27.66
C GLU A 474 13.61 -27.50 26.96
N SER A 475 13.49 -28.09 25.77
CA SER A 475 14.69 -28.43 24.98
C SER A 475 15.25 -27.18 24.30
N HIS A 476 16.57 -27.05 24.28
CA HIS A 476 17.30 -25.92 23.71
C HIS A 476 18.21 -26.41 22.58
N ILE A 477 18.07 -25.85 21.38
CA ILE A 477 18.87 -26.21 20.22
C ILE A 477 19.54 -24.95 19.69
N ASN A 478 20.86 -24.99 19.55
CA ASN A 478 21.64 -23.92 18.96
C ASN A 478 22.52 -24.49 17.84
N LEU A 479 22.45 -23.88 16.64
CA LEU A 479 23.35 -24.22 15.55
C LEU A 479 24.65 -23.37 15.59
N ASP A 480 24.63 -22.22 16.29
CA ASP A 480 25.76 -21.32 16.54
C ASP A 480 26.28 -20.58 15.30
N ASN A 481 27.50 -20.83 14.80
CA ASN A 481 28.16 -19.97 13.80
C ASN A 481 28.28 -20.68 12.45
N GLY A 482 27.51 -20.25 11.46
CA GLY A 482 27.63 -20.76 10.10
C GLY A 482 26.49 -20.31 9.21
N GLU A 483 26.54 -20.62 7.91
CA GLU A 483 25.35 -20.59 7.07
C GLU A 483 24.59 -21.90 7.26
N ASP A 484 23.67 -21.92 8.22
CA ASP A 484 23.09 -23.13 8.76
C ASP A 484 21.76 -23.50 8.10
N THR A 485 21.42 -24.79 8.16
CA THR A 485 20.17 -25.31 7.61
C THR A 485 19.36 -26.09 8.64
N LEU A 486 18.22 -25.53 9.02
CA LEU A 486 17.18 -26.22 9.81
C LEU A 486 16.10 -26.80 8.88
N ASN A 487 15.88 -28.12 8.92
CA ASN A 487 14.76 -28.78 8.26
C ASN A 487 13.79 -29.38 9.30
N VAL A 488 12.54 -28.92 9.34
CA VAL A 488 11.48 -29.50 10.17
C VAL A 488 10.53 -30.31 9.29
N GLY A 489 10.53 -31.63 9.46
CA GLY A 489 9.84 -32.59 8.60
C GLY A 489 8.32 -32.62 8.76
N GLU A 490 7.61 -33.22 7.78
CA GLU A 490 6.14 -33.24 7.77
C GLU A 490 5.56 -33.92 9.02
N GLY A 491 4.70 -33.19 9.74
CA GLY A 491 4.06 -33.68 10.97
C GLY A 491 4.93 -33.66 12.22
N ALA A 492 6.14 -33.09 12.15
CA ALA A 492 6.98 -32.86 13.33
C ALA A 492 6.30 -31.91 14.33
N LYS A 493 6.65 -32.07 15.60
CA LYS A 493 6.07 -31.30 16.70
C LYS A 493 7.16 -30.71 17.59
N ILE A 494 7.13 -29.41 17.78
CA ILE A 494 7.98 -28.68 18.72
C ILE A 494 7.07 -28.07 19.77
N SER A 495 7.36 -28.29 21.04
CA SER A 495 6.55 -27.75 22.14
C SER A 495 7.40 -27.34 23.31
N ASP A 496 7.22 -26.12 23.84
CA ASP A 496 7.92 -25.69 25.05
C ASP A 496 9.44 -25.82 24.86
N SER A 497 9.98 -25.30 23.75
CA SER A 497 11.38 -25.51 23.31
C SER A 497 11.77 -24.46 22.27
N ASP A 498 13.04 -24.06 22.27
CA ASP A 498 13.59 -23.06 21.35
C ASP A 498 14.66 -23.66 20.43
N ILE A 499 14.70 -23.13 19.21
CA ILE A 499 15.70 -23.42 18.19
C ILE A 499 16.25 -22.08 17.68
N GLN A 500 17.57 -21.95 17.73
CA GLN A 500 18.32 -20.81 17.21
C GLN A 500 19.27 -21.31 16.12
N THR A 501 19.33 -20.62 14.96
CA THR A 501 20.29 -20.97 13.91
C THR A 501 21.61 -20.19 14.01
N ASP A 502 21.61 -18.85 14.18
CA ASP A 502 22.85 -18.08 14.41
C ASP A 502 23.02 -17.61 15.87
N ASP A 503 24.26 -17.34 16.32
CA ASP A 503 24.57 -16.51 17.50
C ASP A 503 24.59 -15.02 17.14
N SER A 504 24.12 -14.20 18.08
CA SER A 504 23.84 -12.75 18.06
C SER A 504 24.96 -11.78 17.64
N GLY A 505 25.75 -12.04 16.60
CA GLY A 505 26.75 -11.06 16.17
C GLY A 505 27.55 -11.30 14.89
N ASN A 506 27.31 -12.36 14.11
CA ASN A 506 28.10 -12.63 12.91
C ASN A 506 27.38 -12.39 11.58
N GLY A 507 26.05 -12.38 11.57
CA GLY A 507 25.25 -11.95 10.41
C GLY A 507 25.28 -12.97 9.28
N TYR A 508 25.25 -14.27 9.62
CA TYR A 508 25.25 -15.33 8.62
C TYR A 508 23.90 -15.43 7.91
N LYS A 509 23.83 -16.22 6.84
CA LYS A 509 22.60 -16.42 6.10
C LYS A 509 22.11 -17.84 6.31
N ASP A 510 21.12 -17.97 7.16
CA ASP A 510 20.52 -19.24 7.52
C ASP A 510 19.31 -19.57 6.67
N THR A 511 19.02 -20.87 6.61
CA THR A 511 17.87 -21.41 5.88
C THR A 511 17.04 -22.31 6.77
N VAL A 512 15.82 -21.86 7.08
CA VAL A 512 14.83 -22.61 7.84
C VAL A 512 13.74 -23.13 6.91
N LYS A 513 13.60 -24.45 6.81
CA LYS A 513 12.60 -25.15 5.99
C LYS A 513 11.65 -25.94 6.87
N ILE A 514 10.43 -25.44 7.01
CA ILE A 514 9.35 -26.09 7.76
C ILE A 514 8.40 -26.76 6.77
N ALA A 515 8.26 -28.08 6.84
CA ALA A 515 7.40 -28.84 5.95
C ALA A 515 5.90 -28.65 6.28
N ASN A 516 5.05 -29.34 5.52
CA ASN A 516 3.60 -29.31 5.74
C ASN A 516 3.22 -29.88 7.13
N LYS A 517 2.09 -29.43 7.69
CA LYS A 517 1.48 -30.00 8.91
C LYS A 517 2.38 -30.00 10.16
N VAL A 518 3.37 -29.12 10.22
CA VAL A 518 4.20 -28.94 11.42
C VAL A 518 3.42 -28.19 12.50
N THR A 519 3.66 -28.54 13.76
CA THR A 519 3.07 -27.87 14.93
C THR A 519 4.14 -27.32 15.85
N LEU A 520 4.11 -26.00 16.09
CA LEU A 520 4.80 -25.33 17.19
C LEU A 520 3.73 -24.95 18.22
N GLU A 521 3.92 -25.35 19.47
CA GLU A 521 2.96 -25.05 20.53
C GLU A 521 3.62 -24.75 21.87
N ASN A 522 2.90 -24.05 22.76
CA ASN A 522 3.30 -23.85 24.15
C ASN A 522 4.69 -23.21 24.27
N TRP A 523 4.89 -21.98 23.78
CA TRP A 523 6.19 -21.29 23.84
C TRP A 523 7.31 -22.00 23.05
N ALA A 524 6.94 -22.60 21.92
CA ALA A 524 7.92 -23.14 20.98
C ALA A 524 8.34 -22.07 19.97
N ASP A 525 9.64 -21.79 19.89
CA ASP A 525 10.17 -20.72 19.04
C ASP A 525 11.24 -21.25 18.07
N ILE A 526 11.23 -20.72 16.85
CA ILE A 526 12.32 -20.84 15.88
C ILE A 526 12.81 -19.42 15.58
N GLN A 527 14.10 -19.17 15.78
CA GLN A 527 14.76 -17.89 15.61
C GLN A 527 15.93 -18.09 14.65
N ALA A 528 15.96 -17.32 13.55
CA ALA A 528 17.02 -17.49 12.56
C ALA A 528 18.31 -16.79 13.01
N GLY A 529 18.21 -15.61 13.61
CA GLY A 529 19.31 -15.04 14.38
C GLY A 529 19.67 -13.65 13.90
N GLY A 530 20.83 -13.45 13.30
CA GLY A 530 21.17 -12.18 12.67
C GLY A 530 21.72 -12.44 11.27
N GLY A 531 21.52 -11.51 10.35
CA GLY A 531 21.86 -11.69 8.93
C GLY A 531 20.65 -12.10 8.09
N ASN A 532 20.82 -12.15 6.76
CA ASN A 532 19.68 -12.15 5.83
C ASN A 532 19.09 -13.55 5.63
N ASP A 533 18.18 -13.95 6.51
CA ASP A 533 17.71 -15.31 6.65
C ASP A 533 16.50 -15.64 5.75
N GLU A 534 16.34 -16.93 5.42
CA GLU A 534 15.18 -17.42 4.67
C GLU A 534 14.42 -18.48 5.47
N ILE A 535 13.21 -18.11 5.91
CA ILE A 535 12.28 -19.00 6.63
C ILE A 535 11.10 -19.33 5.73
N THR A 536 11.00 -20.58 5.28
CA THR A 536 9.87 -21.06 4.47
C THR A 536 9.12 -22.17 5.18
N ALA A 537 7.82 -21.96 5.41
CA ALA A 537 6.90 -22.96 5.94
C ALA A 537 5.89 -23.44 4.90
N GLY A 538 5.66 -24.75 4.85
CA GLY A 538 4.66 -25.39 4.02
C GLY A 538 3.22 -25.16 4.48
N ASP A 539 2.30 -25.92 3.89
CA ASP A 539 0.87 -25.81 4.18
C ASP A 539 0.49 -26.43 5.54
N ASN A 540 -0.52 -25.88 6.19
CA ASN A 540 -1.08 -26.34 7.46
C ASN A 540 -0.13 -26.22 8.66
N LEU A 541 0.73 -25.19 8.67
CA LEU A 541 1.50 -24.82 9.86
C LEU A 541 0.55 -24.43 11.01
N THR A 542 0.82 -24.95 12.21
CA THR A 542 0.12 -24.55 13.44
C THR A 542 1.08 -23.87 14.41
N LEU A 543 0.76 -22.64 14.80
CA LEU A 543 1.38 -21.87 15.88
C LEU A 543 0.33 -21.68 16.98
N SER A 544 0.60 -22.12 18.21
CA SER A 544 -0.36 -21.99 19.32
C SER A 544 0.28 -21.76 20.68
N ASN A 545 -0.45 -21.08 21.57
CA ASN A 545 -0.06 -20.86 22.97
C ASN A 545 1.33 -20.20 23.11
N HIS A 546 1.51 -19.01 22.53
CA HIS A 546 2.73 -18.19 22.57
C HIS A 546 3.94 -18.76 21.82
N SER A 547 3.73 -19.56 20.78
CA SER A 547 4.81 -20.02 19.90
C SER A 547 5.16 -18.99 18.83
N GLY A 548 6.41 -18.96 18.39
CA GLY A 548 6.92 -17.97 17.46
C GLY A 548 7.75 -18.50 16.29
N ILE A 549 7.77 -17.71 15.22
CA ILE A 549 8.79 -17.76 14.17
C ILE A 549 9.37 -16.34 14.08
N HIS A 550 10.69 -16.23 14.13
CA HIS A 550 11.40 -14.96 14.16
C HIS A 550 12.54 -14.99 13.13
N GLY A 551 12.65 -13.94 12.33
CA GLY A 551 13.85 -13.65 11.55
C GLY A 551 14.99 -13.33 12.50
N ASP A 552 14.94 -12.15 13.11
CA ASP A 552 15.99 -11.72 14.04
C ASP A 552 15.79 -12.09 15.53
N TRP A 553 16.88 -11.93 16.29
CA TRP A 553 16.91 -11.95 17.75
C TRP A 553 15.96 -10.91 18.41
N GLY A 554 15.05 -11.38 19.27
CA GLY A 554 14.27 -10.49 20.13
C GLY A 554 13.16 -11.17 20.93
N ASN A 555 12.96 -10.73 22.19
CA ASN A 555 11.76 -11.09 22.95
C ASN A 555 10.55 -10.39 22.33
N ASN A 556 9.70 -11.10 21.59
CA ASN A 556 8.50 -10.54 20.97
C ASN A 556 8.77 -9.29 20.09
N GLY A 557 9.71 -9.37 19.14
CA GLY A 557 9.84 -8.33 18.08
C GLY A 557 10.41 -6.98 18.53
N SER A 558 10.91 -6.83 19.76
CA SER A 558 11.64 -5.62 20.17
C SER A 558 13.14 -5.75 19.83
N ALA A 559 13.48 -5.80 18.55
CA ALA A 559 14.86 -5.63 18.11
C ALA A 559 15.26 -4.16 18.30
N GLY A 560 16.39 -3.91 18.96
CA GLY A 560 17.00 -2.59 18.96
C GLY A 560 18.02 -2.57 17.84
N THR A 561 17.94 -1.62 16.91
CA THR A 561 18.79 -1.48 15.71
C THR A 561 20.25 -1.92 15.90
N GLY A 562 20.53 -3.21 15.76
CA GLY A 562 21.84 -3.81 15.86
C GLY A 562 22.67 -3.46 14.64
N SER A 563 23.94 -3.86 14.63
CA SER A 563 24.75 -3.80 13.40
C SER A 563 24.65 -5.06 12.55
N ASP A 564 23.87 -6.00 13.06
CA ASP A 564 23.75 -7.42 12.72
C ASP A 564 22.31 -7.80 12.33
N ASP A 565 21.34 -6.89 12.46
CA ASP A 565 19.95 -7.06 11.98
C ASP A 565 19.95 -7.31 10.45
N GLY A 566 19.30 -8.38 10.02
CA GLY A 566 19.29 -8.87 8.64
C GLY A 566 18.06 -8.50 7.85
N ASP A 567 18.14 -8.52 6.51
CA ASP A 567 16.94 -8.41 5.65
C ASP A 567 16.32 -9.81 5.45
N ASP A 568 15.30 -10.15 6.25
CA ASP A 568 14.75 -11.50 6.33
C ASP A 568 13.57 -11.77 5.40
N ILE A 569 13.43 -13.03 4.98
CA ILE A 569 12.29 -13.50 4.17
C ILE A 569 11.54 -14.61 4.91
N ILE A 570 10.30 -14.32 5.30
CA ILE A 570 9.42 -15.27 5.98
C ILE A 570 8.21 -15.59 5.10
N LYS A 571 8.15 -16.83 4.58
CA LYS A 571 7.09 -17.30 3.67
C LYS A 571 6.31 -18.45 4.28
N ILE A 572 5.03 -18.22 4.56
CA ILE A 572 4.13 -19.22 5.11
C ILE A 572 3.15 -19.71 4.03
N GLY A 573 3.04 -21.03 3.89
CA GLY A 573 2.11 -21.70 2.98
C GLY A 573 0.63 -21.52 3.34
N LYS A 574 -0.22 -22.33 2.70
CA LYS A 574 -1.67 -22.25 2.86
C LYS A 574 -2.13 -22.79 4.22
N ASN A 575 -3.30 -22.34 4.68
CA ASN A 575 -3.99 -22.85 5.88
C ASN A 575 -3.18 -22.69 7.19
N LEU A 576 -2.41 -21.60 7.34
CA LEU A 576 -1.81 -21.24 8.64
C LEU A 576 -2.89 -21.21 9.73
N THR A 577 -2.63 -21.85 10.86
CA THR A 577 -3.43 -21.71 12.09
C THR A 577 -2.57 -21.08 13.16
N MET A 578 -2.88 -19.85 13.57
CA MET A 578 -2.11 -19.09 14.55
C MET A 578 -3.01 -18.64 15.70
N SER A 579 -2.65 -18.98 16.95
CA SER A 579 -3.52 -18.70 18.10
C SER A 579 -2.80 -18.46 19.43
N GLY A 580 -3.50 -17.83 20.38
CA GLY A 580 -3.12 -17.87 21.80
C GLY A 580 -1.83 -17.12 22.13
N GLY A 581 -1.65 -15.92 21.58
CA GLY A 581 -0.48 -15.07 21.82
C GLY A 581 0.74 -15.41 20.95
N SER A 582 0.56 -16.22 19.90
CA SER A 582 1.65 -16.59 18.98
C SER A 582 2.12 -15.40 18.15
N VAL A 583 3.36 -15.47 17.65
CA VAL A 583 4.03 -14.38 16.93
C VAL A 583 4.66 -14.87 15.63
N ILE A 584 4.63 -14.05 14.59
CA ILE A 584 5.52 -14.15 13.43
C ILE A 584 6.18 -12.78 13.35
N SER A 585 7.52 -12.75 13.43
CA SER A 585 8.32 -11.53 13.53
C SER A 585 9.37 -11.48 12.44
N GLY A 586 9.51 -10.34 11.74
CA GLY A 586 10.67 -10.01 10.93
C GLY A 586 11.86 -9.77 11.84
N GLY A 587 12.01 -8.56 12.38
CA GLY A 587 13.20 -8.27 13.18
C GLY A 587 13.58 -6.80 13.17
N GLY A 588 14.88 -6.53 13.19
CA GLY A 588 15.37 -5.33 12.52
C GLY A 588 15.58 -5.64 11.03
N GLY A 589 16.07 -4.67 10.26
CA GLY A 589 16.34 -4.87 8.83
C GLY A 589 15.11 -4.66 7.95
N ASN A 590 15.21 -4.94 6.64
CA ASN A 590 14.10 -4.74 5.70
C ASN A 590 13.45 -6.08 5.34
N ASP A 591 12.38 -6.43 6.06
CA ASP A 591 11.85 -7.79 6.05
C ASP A 591 10.67 -7.99 5.10
N GLU A 592 10.52 -9.21 4.59
CA GLU A 592 9.37 -9.66 3.79
C GLU A 592 8.61 -10.78 4.51
N ILE A 593 7.40 -10.51 5.00
CA ILE A 593 6.52 -11.50 5.63
C ILE A 593 5.33 -11.80 4.71
N THR A 594 5.26 -13.02 4.19
CA THR A 594 4.16 -13.49 3.33
C THR A 594 3.31 -14.56 4.01
N ILE A 595 2.01 -14.28 4.16
CA ILE A 595 1.00 -15.21 4.65
C ILE A 595 0.17 -15.75 3.47
N GLY A 596 0.26 -17.07 3.25
CA GLY A 596 -0.47 -17.76 2.20
C GLY A 596 -1.98 -17.82 2.39
N ASP A 597 -2.67 -18.37 1.39
CA ASP A 597 -4.14 -18.43 1.35
C ASP A 597 -4.74 -19.17 2.56
N LYS A 598 -5.99 -18.84 2.92
CA LYS A 598 -6.82 -19.56 3.91
C LYS A 598 -6.26 -19.54 5.34
N ALA A 599 -5.41 -18.57 5.69
CA ALA A 599 -4.88 -18.40 7.04
C ALA A 599 -5.99 -18.07 8.07
N ASN A 600 -5.89 -18.65 9.27
CA ASN A 600 -6.75 -18.37 10.43
C ASN A 600 -5.87 -17.91 11.61
N ILE A 601 -5.87 -16.60 11.86
CA ILE A 601 -5.04 -15.95 12.88
C ILE A 601 -5.95 -15.39 13.97
N SER A 602 -5.73 -15.76 15.23
CA SER A 602 -6.57 -15.34 16.34
C SER A 602 -5.78 -15.01 17.61
N ASN A 603 -6.08 -13.89 18.28
CA ASN A 603 -5.36 -13.47 19.49
C ASN A 603 -3.83 -13.54 19.34
N SER A 604 -3.29 -13.12 18.20
CA SER A 604 -1.87 -13.30 17.84
C SER A 604 -1.30 -12.01 17.24
N THR A 605 0.01 -11.99 16.98
CA THR A 605 0.70 -10.81 16.43
C THR A 605 1.49 -11.20 15.19
N ILE A 606 1.33 -10.42 14.12
CA ILE A 606 2.33 -10.34 13.04
C ILE A 606 3.07 -9.03 13.26
N ASP A 607 4.38 -9.10 13.37
CA ASP A 607 5.26 -7.97 13.67
C ASP A 607 6.33 -7.90 12.60
N SER A 608 6.44 -6.81 11.86
CA SER A 608 7.58 -6.67 10.94
C SER A 608 8.82 -6.16 11.65
N GLY A 609 8.66 -5.31 12.66
CA GLY A 609 9.78 -4.78 13.44
C GLY A 609 10.35 -3.48 12.86
N ALA A 610 11.66 -3.33 12.79
CA ALA A 610 12.31 -2.04 12.48
C ALA A 610 13.02 -2.05 11.13
N GLY A 611 12.54 -1.24 10.18
CA GLY A 611 13.25 -0.99 8.92
C GLY A 611 12.32 -0.64 7.78
N LYS A 612 12.39 -1.36 6.65
CA LYS A 612 11.48 -1.13 5.52
C LYS A 612 10.81 -2.41 5.12
N ASP A 613 9.73 -2.71 5.83
CA ASP A 613 9.19 -4.04 5.80
C ASP A 613 7.96 -4.14 4.90
N GLU A 614 7.73 -5.34 4.40
CA GLU A 614 6.58 -5.66 3.58
C GLU A 614 5.82 -6.87 4.15
N ILE A 615 4.55 -6.67 4.48
CA ILE A 615 3.65 -7.73 4.94
C ILE A 615 2.62 -8.02 3.85
N TYR A 616 2.48 -9.28 3.46
CA TYR A 616 1.53 -9.74 2.44
C TYR A 616 0.51 -10.71 3.01
N MET A 617 -0.77 -10.43 2.79
CA MET A 617 -1.89 -11.33 3.10
C MET A 617 -2.81 -11.47 1.90
N THR A 618 -3.26 -12.70 1.63
CA THR A 618 -4.03 -13.00 0.42
C THR A 618 -5.33 -13.76 0.71
N ASN A 619 -5.88 -14.44 -0.30
CA ASN A 619 -7.25 -14.94 -0.33
C ASN A 619 -7.58 -15.74 0.93
N GLY A 620 -8.81 -15.58 1.43
CA GLY A 620 -9.33 -16.43 2.52
C GLY A 620 -8.75 -16.15 3.90
N THR A 621 -7.85 -15.18 4.03
CA THR A 621 -7.24 -14.81 5.31
C THR A 621 -8.30 -14.31 6.28
N LYS A 622 -8.35 -14.91 7.46
CA LYS A 622 -9.21 -14.52 8.59
C LYS A 622 -8.35 -14.17 9.77
N VAL A 623 -8.47 -12.93 10.23
CA VAL A 623 -7.73 -12.41 11.38
C VAL A 623 -8.73 -11.92 12.41
N THR A 624 -8.59 -12.36 13.66
CA THR A 624 -9.54 -12.01 14.74
C THR A 624 -8.82 -11.64 16.04
N ASN A 625 -9.19 -10.51 16.66
CA ASN A 625 -8.61 -10.05 17.94
C ASN A 625 -7.07 -10.02 17.95
N SER A 626 -6.46 -9.66 16.83
CA SER A 626 -5.01 -9.78 16.62
C SER A 626 -4.39 -8.43 16.29
N LYS A 627 -3.06 -8.38 16.29
CA LYS A 627 -2.29 -7.19 15.94
C LYS A 627 -1.48 -7.44 14.68
N ILE A 628 -1.39 -6.42 13.84
CA ILE A 628 -0.42 -6.32 12.76
C ILE A 628 0.39 -5.08 13.08
N LEU A 629 1.65 -5.28 13.46
CA LEU A 629 2.58 -4.22 13.82
C LEU A 629 3.53 -4.04 12.64
N MET A 630 3.53 -2.84 12.08
CA MET A 630 4.44 -2.45 11.00
C MET A 630 5.76 -1.88 11.57
N GLY A 631 5.75 -1.49 12.85
CA GLY A 631 6.94 -1.07 13.59
C GLY A 631 7.57 0.24 13.11
N ASP A 632 8.87 0.43 13.36
CA ASP A 632 9.60 1.67 13.06
C ASP A 632 10.14 1.63 11.62
N GLY A 633 10.24 2.78 10.95
CA GLY A 633 10.72 2.85 9.55
C GLY A 633 9.62 2.85 8.47
N ILE A 634 9.98 2.64 7.20
CA ILE A 634 9.04 2.84 6.08
C ILE A 634 8.43 1.52 5.65
N ASN A 635 7.22 1.22 6.12
CA ASN A 635 6.66 -0.12 6.01
C ASN A 635 5.43 -0.17 5.08
N THR A 636 5.16 -1.35 4.53
CA THR A 636 4.03 -1.59 3.63
C THR A 636 3.24 -2.83 4.04
N LEU A 637 1.94 -2.67 4.27
CA LEU A 637 0.99 -3.77 4.45
C LEU A 637 0.11 -3.93 3.21
N ASN A 638 0.15 -5.11 2.59
CA ASN A 638 -0.64 -5.46 1.41
C ASN A 638 -1.65 -6.57 1.73
N ILE A 639 -2.94 -6.23 1.74
CA ILE A 639 -4.06 -7.16 1.89
C ILE A 639 -4.80 -7.24 0.55
N THR A 640 -4.64 -8.34 -0.18
CA THR A 640 -5.17 -8.44 -1.55
C THR A 640 -5.96 -9.72 -1.77
N ARG A 641 -7.24 -9.56 -2.10
CA ARG A 641 -8.07 -10.62 -2.69
C ARG A 641 -7.89 -10.62 -4.21
N LYS A 642 -7.41 -11.75 -4.74
CA LYS A 642 -7.14 -12.01 -6.16
C LYS A 642 -8.11 -13.04 -6.71
N GLU A 643 -8.21 -13.11 -8.04
CA GLU A 643 -8.97 -14.20 -8.69
C GLU A 643 -8.44 -15.55 -8.21
N ILE A 644 -9.36 -16.42 -7.80
CA ILE A 644 -9.03 -17.77 -7.32
C ILE A 644 -8.68 -18.61 -8.55
N ASP A 645 -7.59 -19.37 -8.47
CA ASP A 645 -7.23 -20.33 -9.50
C ASP A 645 -8.42 -21.28 -9.76
N PRO A 646 -8.96 -21.35 -10.99
CA PRO A 646 -10.06 -22.25 -11.30
C PRO A 646 -9.73 -23.73 -11.08
N ASP A 647 -8.44 -24.08 -10.97
CA ASP A 647 -7.96 -25.42 -10.65
C ASP A 647 -7.79 -25.66 -9.12
N ASP A 648 -8.16 -24.72 -8.22
CA ASP A 648 -8.20 -24.97 -6.77
C ASP A 648 -9.28 -26.02 -6.43
N ASP A 649 -8.90 -27.03 -5.64
CA ASP A 649 -9.71 -28.21 -5.33
C ASP A 649 -10.96 -27.88 -4.47
N ASP A 650 -11.02 -26.69 -3.86
CA ASP A 650 -12.16 -26.23 -3.06
C ASP A 650 -13.06 -25.24 -3.81
N GLN A 651 -13.98 -25.75 -4.62
CA GLN A 651 -14.96 -24.92 -5.34
C GLN A 651 -16.01 -24.24 -4.44
N SER A 652 -15.99 -24.46 -3.11
CA SER A 652 -16.87 -23.78 -2.16
C SER A 652 -16.23 -22.52 -1.54
N TYR A 653 -14.93 -22.35 -1.74
CA TYR A 653 -14.14 -21.25 -1.26
C TYR A 653 -14.38 -19.99 -2.07
N ASP A 654 -14.85 -18.92 -1.41
CA ASP A 654 -15.10 -17.62 -2.07
C ASP A 654 -13.93 -16.64 -1.92
N GLY A 655 -12.82 -17.07 -1.28
CA GLY A 655 -11.63 -16.24 -1.09
C GLY A 655 -11.82 -15.03 -0.20
N SER A 656 -12.91 -14.96 0.59
CA SER A 656 -13.20 -13.79 1.43
C SER A 656 -12.09 -13.53 2.45
N ILE A 657 -11.67 -12.27 2.57
CA ILE A 657 -10.75 -11.81 3.62
C ILE A 657 -11.56 -11.08 4.70
N ASN A 658 -11.41 -11.47 5.96
CA ASN A 658 -12.09 -10.82 7.08
C ASN A 658 -11.08 -10.47 8.19
N LEU A 659 -10.99 -9.18 8.52
CA LEU A 659 -10.30 -8.66 9.69
C LEU A 659 -11.35 -8.22 10.73
N ASP A 660 -11.49 -9.01 11.78
CA ASP A 660 -12.42 -8.77 12.89
C ASP A 660 -11.67 -8.32 14.16
N SER A 661 -11.91 -7.08 14.59
CA SER A 661 -11.30 -6.51 15.79
C SER A 661 -9.76 -6.55 15.75
N VAL A 662 -9.19 -6.25 14.57
CA VAL A 662 -7.75 -6.26 14.30
C VAL A 662 -7.16 -4.86 14.47
N LYS A 663 -6.00 -4.76 15.12
CA LYS A 663 -5.26 -3.50 15.24
C LYS A 663 -4.08 -3.52 14.28
N ILE A 664 -4.17 -2.72 13.21
CA ILE A 664 -3.05 -2.43 12.32
C ILE A 664 -2.37 -1.18 12.86
N GLN A 665 -1.09 -1.27 13.20
CA GLN A 665 -0.35 -0.20 13.88
C GLN A 665 0.96 0.12 13.15
N GLY A 666 1.12 1.39 12.79
CA GLY A 666 2.35 1.96 12.24
C GLY A 666 3.22 2.66 13.30
N GLY A 667 4.34 3.20 12.84
CA GLY A 667 5.38 3.88 13.62
C GLY A 667 5.22 5.41 13.64
N ALA A 668 6.35 6.13 13.63
CA ALA A 668 6.40 7.59 13.47
C ALA A 668 6.95 8.02 12.09
N ASP A 669 7.08 7.03 11.20
CA ASP A 669 7.68 7.12 9.87
C ASP A 669 6.57 6.93 8.81
N LYS A 670 6.93 6.96 7.52
CA LYS A 670 5.93 6.74 6.46
C LYS A 670 5.47 5.28 6.43
N ASP A 671 4.20 5.03 6.74
CA ASP A 671 3.58 3.72 6.57
C ASP A 671 2.57 3.69 5.41
N ILE A 672 2.51 2.56 4.70
CA ILE A 672 1.64 2.33 3.55
C ILE A 672 0.73 1.14 3.81
N VAL A 673 -0.59 1.33 3.72
CA VAL A 673 -1.58 0.23 3.83
C VAL A 673 -2.40 0.14 2.55
N ASN A 674 -2.29 -0.98 1.84
CA ASN A 674 -3.04 -1.29 0.64
C ASN A 674 -4.03 -2.41 0.91
N ILE A 675 -5.32 -2.13 0.72
CA ILE A 675 -6.39 -3.13 0.87
C ILE A 675 -7.16 -3.20 -0.43
N SER A 676 -7.21 -4.37 -1.07
CA SER A 676 -7.84 -4.49 -2.37
C SER A 676 -8.62 -5.77 -2.61
N ASP A 677 -9.72 -5.62 -3.35
CA ASP A 677 -10.41 -6.71 -4.04
C ASP A 677 -10.32 -6.50 -5.55
N THR A 678 -9.48 -7.30 -6.19
CA THR A 678 -9.19 -7.20 -7.63
C THR A 678 -10.10 -8.08 -8.50
N THR A 679 -11.04 -8.81 -7.91
CA THR A 679 -11.88 -9.81 -8.60
C THR A 679 -13.08 -9.22 -9.35
N GLY A 680 -13.37 -7.92 -9.17
CA GLY A 680 -14.58 -7.29 -9.72
C GLY A 680 -15.88 -7.77 -9.06
N GLY A 681 -15.81 -8.16 -7.77
CA GLY A 681 -16.97 -8.58 -6.98
C GLY A 681 -18.05 -7.48 -6.80
N SER A 682 -19.25 -7.91 -6.40
CA SER A 682 -20.37 -7.00 -6.15
C SER A 682 -20.22 -6.28 -4.82
N VAL A 683 -20.33 -4.94 -4.84
CA VAL A 683 -20.28 -4.10 -3.63
C VAL A 683 -21.38 -4.39 -2.61
N ALA A 684 -22.50 -5.00 -3.03
CA ALA A 684 -23.59 -5.37 -2.14
C ALA A 684 -23.25 -6.61 -1.28
N ASP A 685 -22.22 -7.37 -1.66
CA ASP A 685 -21.66 -8.49 -0.89
C ASP A 685 -20.12 -8.41 -0.92
N PRO A 686 -19.53 -7.42 -0.24
CA PRO A 686 -18.09 -7.21 -0.27
C PRO A 686 -17.38 -8.42 0.34
N LYS A 687 -16.28 -8.85 -0.28
CA LYS A 687 -15.54 -10.06 0.15
C LYS A 687 -14.28 -9.74 0.92
N VAL A 688 -13.89 -8.48 0.99
CA VAL A 688 -12.85 -8.00 1.90
C VAL A 688 -13.54 -7.08 2.90
N LYS A 689 -13.51 -7.46 4.19
CA LYS A 689 -14.21 -6.73 5.25
C LYS A 689 -13.30 -6.47 6.45
N LEU A 690 -13.36 -5.25 6.96
CA LEU A 690 -12.78 -4.85 8.24
C LEU A 690 -13.94 -4.52 9.18
N GLU A 691 -14.22 -5.41 10.15
CA GLU A 691 -15.43 -5.36 10.97
C GLU A 691 -15.15 -5.09 12.46
N ASN A 692 -16.20 -4.75 13.21
CA ASN A 692 -16.17 -4.54 14.66
C ASN A 692 -15.13 -3.47 15.07
N ASP A 693 -14.20 -3.80 15.98
CA ASP A 693 -13.20 -2.86 16.52
C ASP A 693 -11.90 -2.81 15.68
N THR A 694 -11.95 -3.28 14.42
CA THR A 694 -10.82 -3.18 13.51
C THR A 694 -10.45 -1.72 13.27
N SER A 695 -9.16 -1.41 13.30
CA SER A 695 -8.62 -0.06 13.10
C SER A 695 -7.23 -0.10 12.46
N ILE A 696 -6.96 0.92 11.65
CA ILE A 696 -5.67 1.24 11.05
C ILE A 696 -5.19 2.52 11.73
N ASN A 697 -4.12 2.42 12.52
CA ASN A 697 -3.52 3.54 13.24
C ASN A 697 -2.05 3.66 12.89
N LEU A 698 -1.69 4.60 12.02
CA LEU A 698 -0.35 4.69 11.44
C LEU A 698 0.58 5.66 12.17
N GLY A 699 0.11 6.35 13.21
CA GLY A 699 0.96 7.27 13.96
C GLY A 699 1.40 8.49 13.13
N ASP A 700 2.50 9.12 13.54
CA ASP A 700 3.08 10.26 12.81
C ASP A 700 3.77 9.78 11.51
N GLY A 701 4.08 10.67 10.57
CA GLY A 701 4.70 10.34 9.28
C GLY A 701 3.84 10.70 8.08
N ASP A 702 4.39 10.69 6.87
CA ASP A 702 3.65 10.95 5.63
C ASP A 702 2.94 9.66 5.16
N ASN A 703 1.85 9.26 5.84
CA ASN A 703 1.24 7.94 5.69
C ASN A 703 0.31 7.83 4.48
N GLU A 704 0.10 6.61 4.00
CA GLU A 704 -0.72 6.33 2.82
C GLU A 704 -1.66 5.14 3.06
N VAL A 705 -2.96 5.34 2.85
CA VAL A 705 -3.96 4.26 2.90
C VAL A 705 -4.71 4.21 1.58
N THR A 706 -4.59 3.11 0.84
CA THR A 706 -5.32 2.89 -0.40
C THR A 706 -6.29 1.71 -0.26
N VAL A 707 -7.57 1.97 -0.54
CA VAL A 707 -8.62 0.95 -0.58
C VAL A 707 -9.22 0.87 -1.98
N TYR A 708 -9.12 -0.31 -2.60
CA TYR A 708 -9.50 -0.53 -3.99
C TYR A 708 -10.49 -1.67 -4.16
N GLY A 709 -11.54 -1.47 -4.95
CA GLY A 709 -12.48 -2.53 -5.32
C GLY A 709 -13.57 -2.73 -4.27
N SER A 710 -14.24 -3.88 -4.31
CA SER A 710 -15.38 -4.21 -3.44
C SER A 710 -14.97 -4.55 -1.99
N VAL A 711 -14.39 -3.57 -1.30
CA VAL A 711 -13.90 -3.64 0.08
C VAL A 711 -14.81 -2.81 1.00
N LEU A 712 -15.15 -3.34 2.17
CA LEU A 712 -15.96 -2.65 3.18
C LEU A 712 -15.19 -2.44 4.49
N LEU A 713 -15.09 -1.18 4.90
CA LEU A 713 -14.46 -0.73 6.13
C LEU A 713 -15.55 -0.30 7.11
N GLY A 714 -15.83 -1.14 8.09
CA GLY A 714 -16.94 -0.97 9.03
C GLY A 714 -18.05 -2.00 8.84
N LYS A 715 -19.07 -1.88 9.68
CA LYS A 715 -20.29 -2.70 9.65
C LYS A 715 -21.46 -1.77 9.92
N ILE A 716 -22.63 -2.12 9.38
CA ILE A 716 -23.93 -1.53 9.72
C ILE A 716 -24.21 -1.75 11.23
N GLU A 717 -23.71 -0.86 12.07
CA GLU A 717 -23.93 -0.78 13.51
C GLU A 717 -25.13 0.13 13.85
N ASN A 718 -26.02 0.50 12.91
CA ASN A 718 -27.29 1.19 13.21
C ASN A 718 -27.11 2.43 14.13
N GLY A 719 -26.02 3.19 13.96
CA GLY A 719 -25.61 4.22 14.91
C GLY A 719 -24.74 5.35 14.35
N THR A 720 -24.33 6.26 15.25
CA THR A 720 -23.45 7.40 14.98
C THR A 720 -22.00 6.95 14.80
N PRO A 721 -21.25 7.48 13.80
CA PRO A 721 -19.84 7.11 13.58
C PRO A 721 -18.96 7.59 14.74
N THR A 722 -18.71 6.71 15.70
CA THR A 722 -17.90 7.00 16.90
C THR A 722 -16.60 6.23 16.96
N LYS A 723 -16.45 5.18 16.15
CA LYS A 723 -15.24 4.36 16.09
C LYS A 723 -14.37 4.77 14.91
N LYS A 724 -13.08 4.96 15.19
CA LYS A 724 -12.05 5.27 14.19
C LYS A 724 -11.71 4.00 13.41
N ILE A 725 -11.68 4.09 12.08
CA ILE A 725 -11.23 2.99 11.21
C ILE A 725 -9.86 3.29 10.61
N ILE A 726 -9.60 4.55 10.28
CA ILE A 726 -8.31 5.04 9.81
C ILE A 726 -7.94 6.24 10.68
N THR A 727 -6.77 6.18 11.28
CA THR A 727 -6.17 7.27 12.05
C THR A 727 -4.72 7.42 11.61
N THR A 728 -4.38 8.62 11.18
CA THR A 728 -3.00 9.07 10.99
C THR A 728 -2.71 10.24 11.96
N GLY A 729 -1.44 10.58 12.11
CA GLY A 729 -0.93 11.49 13.13
C GLY A 729 -0.45 12.82 12.54
N SER A 730 0.79 13.19 12.82
CA SER A 730 1.39 14.39 12.24
C SER A 730 2.11 14.04 10.94
N GLY A 731 1.83 14.72 9.83
CA GLY A 731 2.48 14.44 8.55
C GLY A 731 1.66 14.88 7.35
N LYS A 732 2.05 14.51 6.13
CA LYS A 732 1.21 14.69 4.94
C LYS A 732 0.58 13.36 4.59
N ASP A 733 -0.60 13.13 5.13
CA ASP A 733 -1.27 11.85 4.98
C ASP A 733 -2.15 11.81 3.73
N ASN A 734 -2.24 10.65 3.09
CA ASN A 734 -3.07 10.46 1.90
C ASN A 734 -3.93 9.20 2.02
N ILE A 735 -5.24 9.39 2.07
CA ILE A 735 -6.24 8.32 2.15
C ILE A 735 -7.03 8.30 0.85
N THR A 736 -7.03 7.17 0.16
CA THR A 736 -7.69 7.01 -1.14
C THR A 736 -8.65 5.82 -1.16
N LEU A 737 -9.92 6.08 -1.49
CA LEU A 737 -10.97 5.08 -1.71
C LEU A 737 -11.38 5.08 -3.19
N GLN A 738 -11.46 3.91 -3.82
CA GLN A 738 -11.77 3.81 -5.25
C GLN A 738 -12.45 2.50 -5.66
N ASN A 739 -13.18 2.53 -6.78
CA ASN A 739 -13.72 1.37 -7.51
C ASN A 739 -14.64 0.45 -6.71
N GLY A 740 -15.43 1.00 -5.78
CA GLY A 740 -16.37 0.22 -4.96
C GLY A 740 -16.05 0.18 -3.47
N ALA A 741 -14.95 0.80 -3.04
CA ALA A 741 -14.53 0.85 -1.65
C ALA A 741 -15.55 1.63 -0.80
N GLY A 742 -16.03 1.03 0.28
CA GLY A 742 -17.02 1.64 1.17
C GLY A 742 -16.50 1.82 2.59
N ILE A 743 -16.79 2.97 3.20
CA ILE A 743 -16.71 3.16 4.65
C ILE A 743 -18.12 3.35 5.20
N GLU A 744 -18.48 2.56 6.20
CA GLU A 744 -19.79 2.64 6.86
C GLU A 744 -19.67 2.80 8.37
N GLU A 745 -20.33 3.82 8.94
CA GLU A 745 -20.42 4.03 10.40
C GLU A 745 -19.06 4.11 11.11
N ARG A 746 -18.08 4.74 10.46
CA ARG A 746 -16.71 4.89 10.97
C ARG A 746 -16.15 6.28 10.73
N VAL A 747 -15.08 6.60 11.45
CA VAL A 747 -14.35 7.87 11.39
C VAL A 747 -13.00 7.69 10.69
N ILE A 748 -12.71 8.57 9.73
CA ILE A 748 -11.36 8.86 9.24
C ILE A 748 -10.85 10.08 10.00
N GLU A 749 -9.65 10.00 10.58
CA GLU A 749 -8.97 11.11 11.26
C GLU A 749 -7.53 11.22 10.73
N THR A 750 -7.11 12.39 10.23
CA THR A 750 -5.76 12.55 9.64
C THR A 750 -4.76 13.29 10.51
N GLY A 751 -5.19 14.23 11.36
CA GLY A 751 -4.33 14.78 12.42
C GLY A 751 -3.75 16.16 12.12
N GLU A 752 -2.42 16.32 12.18
CA GLU A 752 -1.76 17.60 11.89
C GLU A 752 -0.93 17.52 10.60
N GLY A 753 -1.23 18.35 9.61
CA GLY A 753 -0.38 18.53 8.44
C GLY A 753 -1.14 18.95 7.20
N ALA A 754 -0.76 18.45 6.02
CA ALA A 754 -1.42 18.86 4.78
C ALA A 754 -2.01 17.61 4.13
N ASP A 755 -3.15 17.20 4.67
CA ASP A 755 -3.69 15.87 4.48
C ASP A 755 -4.66 15.81 3.30
N GLN A 756 -4.83 14.61 2.75
CA GLN A 756 -5.71 14.36 1.63
C GLN A 756 -6.62 13.18 1.90
N VAL A 757 -7.93 13.39 1.72
CA VAL A 757 -8.92 12.32 1.68
C VAL A 757 -9.59 12.33 0.32
N ASN A 758 -9.34 11.29 -0.46
CA ASN A 758 -9.76 11.15 -1.84
C ASN A 758 -10.77 10.02 -1.99
N VAL A 759 -11.97 10.34 -2.51
CA VAL A 759 -13.04 9.38 -2.78
C VAL A 759 -13.36 9.40 -4.27
N TYR A 760 -12.94 8.35 -4.97
CA TYR A 760 -13.04 8.23 -6.42
C TYR A 760 -14.10 7.21 -6.84
N ASP A 761 -14.61 7.37 -8.06
CA ASP A 761 -15.50 6.48 -8.82
C ASP A 761 -15.82 5.13 -8.15
N GLY A 762 -17.08 4.95 -7.77
CA GLY A 762 -17.59 3.73 -7.15
C GLY A 762 -17.44 3.67 -5.64
N ALA A 763 -16.52 4.45 -5.06
CA ALA A 763 -16.36 4.51 -3.62
C ALA A 763 -17.46 5.34 -2.93
N SER A 764 -17.74 5.01 -1.67
CA SER A 764 -18.82 5.66 -0.91
C SER A 764 -18.51 5.78 0.57
N LEU A 765 -18.95 6.89 1.16
CA LEU A 765 -19.03 7.14 2.60
C LEU A 765 -20.50 7.11 3.02
N ASN A 766 -20.84 6.29 4.01
CA ASN A 766 -22.23 6.13 4.45
C ASN A 766 -22.29 6.15 5.98
N PHE A 767 -23.03 7.11 6.56
CA PHE A 767 -23.04 7.37 8.00
C PHE A 767 -21.61 7.54 8.57
N ALA A 768 -20.70 8.13 7.80
CA ALA A 768 -19.28 8.23 8.12
C ALA A 768 -18.90 9.62 8.62
N LYS A 769 -17.67 9.76 9.13
CA LYS A 769 -17.10 11.05 9.51
C LYS A 769 -15.68 11.20 8.99
N ILE A 770 -15.32 12.40 8.53
CA ILE A 770 -13.94 12.81 8.24
C ILE A 770 -13.57 13.93 9.23
N GLU A 771 -12.40 13.81 9.85
CA GLU A 771 -11.77 14.83 10.69
C GLU A 771 -10.33 15.04 10.21
N THR A 772 -10.03 16.13 9.48
CA THR A 772 -8.67 16.32 8.96
C THR A 772 -7.75 17.01 9.97
N GLY A 773 -8.24 17.99 10.72
CA GLY A 773 -7.57 18.47 11.93
C GLY A 773 -6.92 19.84 11.74
N LYS A 774 -5.59 19.92 11.73
CA LYS A 774 -4.88 21.19 11.48
C LYS A 774 -4.04 21.10 10.23
N GLY A 775 -4.01 22.20 9.50
CA GLY A 775 -3.11 22.49 8.39
C GLY A 775 -3.89 22.67 7.10
N ASN A 776 -3.29 22.44 5.94
CA ASN A 776 -3.94 22.80 4.67
C ASN A 776 -4.48 21.54 4.01
N ASP A 777 -5.69 21.15 4.40
CA ASP A 777 -6.23 19.84 4.07
C ASP A 777 -7.08 19.88 2.81
N VAL A 778 -7.17 18.74 2.13
CA VAL A 778 -7.96 18.58 0.90
C VAL A 778 -8.86 17.35 1.02
N VAL A 779 -10.17 17.58 0.93
CA VAL A 779 -11.15 16.51 0.78
C VAL A 779 -11.70 16.54 -0.64
N ARG A 780 -11.54 15.45 -1.38
CA ARG A 780 -11.87 15.35 -2.80
C ARG A 780 -12.82 14.20 -3.06
N PHE A 781 -13.91 14.51 -3.76
CA PHE A 781 -14.83 13.55 -4.33
C PHE A 781 -14.81 13.70 -5.85
N GLU A 782 -14.37 12.68 -6.57
CA GLU A 782 -14.51 12.64 -8.03
C GLU A 782 -15.34 11.43 -8.45
N HIS A 783 -16.54 11.72 -8.94
CA HIS A 783 -17.50 10.76 -9.43
C HIS A 783 -17.76 11.07 -10.91
N LEU A 784 -16.81 10.67 -11.76
CA LEU A 784 -16.71 11.02 -13.18
C LEU A 784 -17.19 9.91 -14.11
N THR A 785 -17.19 8.66 -13.66
CA THR A 785 -17.58 7.53 -14.50
C THR A 785 -18.84 6.83 -13.99
N ARG A 786 -19.52 6.12 -14.90
CA ARG A 786 -20.51 5.11 -14.50
C ARG A 786 -19.71 3.88 -14.07
N ASN A 787 -19.70 3.59 -12.77
CA ASN A 787 -19.01 2.41 -12.24
C ASN A 787 -19.44 1.13 -13.00
N PRO A 788 -18.51 0.35 -13.60
CA PRO A 788 -18.83 -0.91 -14.27
C PRO A 788 -19.38 -2.00 -13.34
N LEU A 789 -19.19 -1.91 -12.02
CA LEU A 789 -19.57 -2.91 -11.01
C LEU A 789 -20.92 -2.64 -10.31
N GLN A 790 -21.38 -1.39 -10.28
CA GLN A 790 -22.59 -0.99 -9.53
C GLN A 790 -23.81 -0.66 -10.41
N GLY A 791 -23.66 -0.78 -11.74
CA GLY A 791 -24.66 -0.25 -12.67
C GLY A 791 -24.68 1.28 -12.63
N ALA A 792 -25.24 1.89 -13.67
CA ALA A 792 -25.29 3.34 -13.72
C ALA A 792 -26.38 3.86 -12.77
N TYR A 793 -26.03 4.80 -11.88
CA TYR A 793 -26.92 5.76 -11.19
C TYR A 793 -27.54 5.41 -9.83
N ASP A 794 -27.10 4.36 -9.13
CA ASP A 794 -27.78 3.88 -7.91
C ASP A 794 -27.13 4.23 -6.55
N TYR A 795 -25.99 4.93 -6.48
CA TYR A 795 -25.26 5.23 -5.24
C TYR A 795 -24.81 6.70 -5.10
N SER A 796 -24.56 7.12 -3.85
CA SER A 796 -24.05 8.45 -3.47
C SER A 796 -22.59 8.30 -3.05
N ALA A 797 -21.75 9.30 -3.35
CA ALA A 797 -20.38 9.33 -2.86
C ALA A 797 -20.33 9.57 -1.35
N ALA A 798 -21.29 10.34 -0.81
CA ALA A 798 -21.48 10.54 0.62
C ALA A 798 -22.97 10.58 0.99
N THR A 799 -23.35 9.81 2.02
CA THR A 799 -24.69 9.81 2.61
C THR A 799 -24.59 9.96 4.13
N GLU A 800 -25.34 10.88 4.72
CA GLU A 800 -25.36 11.13 6.18
C GLU A 800 -23.94 11.24 6.76
N THR A 801 -23.08 11.97 6.06
CA THR A 801 -21.64 12.06 6.35
C THR A 801 -21.29 13.44 6.88
N ASP A 802 -20.50 13.48 7.95
CA ASP A 802 -19.96 14.73 8.50
C ASP A 802 -18.50 14.90 8.08
N ILE A 803 -18.15 16.06 7.53
CA ILE A 803 -16.78 16.41 7.11
C ILE A 803 -16.35 17.63 7.92
N ASN A 804 -15.34 17.47 8.77
CA ASN A 804 -14.78 18.53 9.59
C ASN A 804 -13.31 18.72 9.23
N MET A 805 -12.95 19.91 8.74
CA MET A 805 -11.58 20.15 8.25
C MET A 805 -10.68 20.88 9.26
N GLY A 806 -11.25 21.73 10.11
CA GLY A 806 -10.52 22.34 11.22
C GLY A 806 -9.74 23.61 10.86
N ASP A 807 -8.54 23.78 11.41
CA ASP A 807 -7.77 25.03 11.26
C ASP A 807 -6.87 24.95 10.02
N GLY A 808 -6.82 25.99 9.19
CA GLY A 808 -5.89 26.13 8.05
C GLY A 808 -6.58 26.37 6.70
N LYS A 809 -5.84 26.34 5.58
CA LYS A 809 -6.37 26.70 4.25
C LYS A 809 -7.00 25.52 3.53
N ASP A 810 -8.14 25.09 4.04
CA ASP A 810 -8.78 23.85 3.64
C ASP A 810 -9.57 23.97 2.34
N SER A 811 -9.59 22.87 1.58
CA SER A 811 -10.31 22.80 0.31
C SER A 811 -11.19 21.56 0.21
N LEU A 812 -12.45 21.75 -0.18
CA LEU A 812 -13.39 20.69 -0.50
C LEU A 812 -13.76 20.73 -1.99
N PHE A 813 -13.48 19.65 -2.70
CA PHE A 813 -13.76 19.52 -4.13
C PHE A 813 -14.77 18.39 -4.37
N LEU A 814 -15.92 18.71 -4.94
CA LEU A 814 -16.86 17.75 -5.48
C LEU A 814 -16.91 17.90 -7.00
N THR A 815 -16.52 16.84 -7.73
CA THR A 815 -16.68 16.77 -9.19
C THR A 815 -17.57 15.59 -9.59
N GLY A 816 -18.73 15.88 -10.18
CA GLY A 816 -19.69 14.86 -10.64
C GLY A 816 -19.71 14.63 -12.15
N ILE A 817 -20.54 13.68 -12.59
CA ILE A 817 -20.72 13.34 -14.01
C ILE A 817 -21.46 14.42 -14.82
N GLY A 818 -22.14 15.38 -14.17
CA GLY A 818 -23.03 16.36 -14.79
C GLY A 818 -24.50 15.90 -14.78
N ASN A 819 -25.42 16.85 -14.87
CA ASN A 819 -26.85 16.62 -14.64
C ASN A 819 -27.69 16.67 -15.93
N ASN A 820 -27.17 17.28 -16.99
CA ASN A 820 -27.80 17.31 -18.30
C ASN A 820 -27.89 15.90 -18.89
N GLY A 821 -29.10 15.48 -19.26
CA GLY A 821 -29.38 14.13 -19.78
C GLY A 821 -29.39 13.01 -18.72
N ASN A 822 -29.19 13.32 -17.44
CA ASN A 822 -29.13 12.36 -16.33
C ASN A 822 -30.26 12.58 -15.30
N ALA A 823 -31.50 12.76 -15.77
CA ALA A 823 -32.65 12.97 -14.90
C ALA A 823 -32.93 11.74 -14.00
N GLY A 824 -33.14 11.95 -12.70
CA GLY A 824 -33.48 10.89 -11.75
C GLY A 824 -32.30 10.11 -11.16
N ARG A 825 -31.05 10.50 -11.44
CA ARG A 825 -29.89 9.92 -10.75
C ARG A 825 -29.90 10.25 -9.25
N ARG A 826 -29.30 9.36 -8.44
CA ARG A 826 -29.00 9.66 -7.04
C ARG A 826 -28.00 10.83 -6.92
N SER A 827 -28.17 11.62 -5.88
CA SER A 827 -27.30 12.75 -5.56
C SER A 827 -25.92 12.24 -5.16
N ASP A 828 -24.86 12.98 -5.51
CA ASP A 828 -23.50 12.65 -5.09
C ASP A 828 -23.35 12.83 -3.57
N PHE A 829 -23.95 13.91 -3.04
CA PHE A 829 -24.11 14.16 -1.61
C PHE A 829 -25.59 14.10 -1.19
N GLN A 830 -25.86 13.35 -0.13
CA GLN A 830 -27.17 13.24 0.51
C GLN A 830 -27.02 13.45 2.02
N GLN A 831 -27.63 14.50 2.58
CA GLN A 831 -27.57 14.75 4.03
C GLN A 831 -26.12 14.91 4.55
N VAL A 832 -25.29 15.64 3.80
CA VAL A 832 -23.87 15.84 4.16
C VAL A 832 -23.71 17.16 4.92
N ASN A 833 -22.99 17.16 6.04
CA ASN A 833 -22.62 18.37 6.76
C ASN A 833 -21.13 18.61 6.60
N ILE A 834 -20.76 19.79 6.10
CA ILE A 834 -19.39 20.21 5.88
C ILE A 834 -19.11 21.42 6.77
N ASN A 835 -18.16 21.26 7.67
CA ASN A 835 -17.64 22.33 8.50
C ASN A 835 -16.14 22.46 8.21
N MET A 836 -15.77 23.51 7.49
CA MET A 836 -14.38 23.74 7.11
C MET A 836 -13.55 24.32 8.26
N GLY A 837 -14.14 24.63 9.42
CA GLY A 837 -13.48 25.24 10.57
C GLY A 837 -13.31 26.76 10.43
N ASP A 838 -12.48 27.38 11.27
CA ASP A 838 -12.26 28.84 11.29
C ASP A 838 -10.74 29.16 11.30
N GLY A 839 -10.36 30.41 11.06
CA GLY A 839 -9.00 30.92 11.25
C GLY A 839 -8.27 31.30 9.96
N ASP A 840 -8.54 30.61 8.85
CA ASP A 840 -7.90 30.79 7.54
C ASP A 840 -8.91 30.73 6.39
N THR A 841 -8.50 31.17 5.19
CA THR A 841 -9.33 31.17 3.98
C THR A 841 -9.62 29.77 3.49
N LYS A 842 -10.88 29.45 3.16
CA LYS A 842 -11.31 28.14 2.68
C LYS A 842 -11.77 28.18 1.22
N HIS A 843 -11.77 27.02 0.58
CA HIS A 843 -12.26 26.86 -0.79
C HIS A 843 -13.24 25.69 -0.90
N VAL A 844 -14.45 25.96 -1.37
CA VAL A 844 -15.44 24.93 -1.71
C VAL A 844 -15.74 25.01 -3.20
N GLN A 845 -15.61 23.88 -3.90
CA GLN A 845 -15.99 23.79 -5.30
C GLN A 845 -16.93 22.61 -5.54
N ILE A 846 -18.11 22.91 -6.08
CA ILE A 846 -19.09 21.93 -6.58
C ILE A 846 -19.16 22.06 -8.10
N ASN A 847 -18.50 21.14 -8.79
CA ASN A 847 -18.40 21.13 -10.25
C ASN A 847 -19.17 19.93 -10.83
N ARG A 848 -20.15 20.13 -11.72
CA ARG A 848 -20.96 19.05 -12.31
C ARG A 848 -21.64 18.12 -11.29
N GLY A 849 -21.69 18.53 -10.02
CA GLY A 849 -22.17 17.72 -8.89
C GLY A 849 -23.68 17.78 -8.73
N LYS A 850 -24.27 16.78 -8.09
CA LYS A 850 -25.65 16.82 -7.60
C LYS A 850 -25.63 16.71 -6.08
N VAL A 851 -26.17 17.71 -5.40
CA VAL A 851 -26.17 17.78 -3.94
C VAL A 851 -27.60 17.95 -3.43
N GLU A 852 -27.91 17.26 -2.34
CA GLU A 852 -29.23 17.26 -1.72
C GLU A 852 -29.10 17.26 -0.21
N THR A 853 -29.85 18.15 0.46
CA THR A 853 -29.83 18.26 1.93
C THR A 853 -28.42 18.47 2.48
N THR A 854 -27.63 19.35 1.87
CA THR A 854 -26.21 19.57 2.25
C THR A 854 -26.05 20.92 2.95
N ASN A 855 -25.34 20.92 4.09
CA ASN A 855 -24.96 22.14 4.81
C ASN A 855 -23.44 22.35 4.68
N ILE A 856 -23.03 23.57 4.32
CA ILE A 856 -21.62 23.95 4.15
C ILE A 856 -21.35 25.21 4.95
N THR A 857 -20.29 25.19 5.75
CA THR A 857 -19.79 26.36 6.50
C THR A 857 -18.29 26.52 6.28
N THR A 858 -17.85 27.71 5.85
CA THR A 858 -16.44 27.95 5.50
C THR A 858 -15.63 28.66 6.58
N GLY A 859 -16.11 29.73 7.24
CA GLY A 859 -15.34 30.31 8.36
C GLY A 859 -15.59 31.79 8.65
N SER A 860 -14.54 32.52 9.04
CA SER A 860 -14.57 33.98 9.29
C SER A 860 -13.48 34.75 8.53
N LYS A 861 -12.99 34.17 7.43
CA LYS A 861 -11.96 34.75 6.56
C LYS A 861 -12.51 34.83 5.15
N GLY A 862 -11.80 35.52 4.25
CA GLY A 862 -12.25 35.66 2.86
C GLY A 862 -12.22 34.32 2.12
N ASP A 863 -13.37 33.70 2.03
CA ASP A 863 -13.58 32.34 1.55
C ASP A 863 -14.12 32.34 0.12
N LEU A 864 -13.88 31.24 -0.59
CA LEU A 864 -14.33 31.06 -1.98
C LEU A 864 -15.28 29.88 -2.09
N VAL A 865 -16.49 30.13 -2.61
CA VAL A 865 -17.46 29.07 -2.94
C VAL A 865 -17.81 29.12 -4.42
N GLN A 866 -17.63 28.01 -5.13
CA GLN A 866 -17.88 27.90 -6.57
C GLN A 866 -18.85 26.76 -6.88
N ILE A 867 -20.01 27.09 -7.45
CA ILE A 867 -21.03 26.15 -7.91
C ILE A 867 -21.11 26.24 -9.43
N GLN A 868 -20.49 25.29 -10.13
CA GLN A 868 -20.22 25.44 -11.55
C GLN A 868 -20.44 24.19 -12.41
N GLY A 869 -20.50 24.40 -13.73
CA GLY A 869 -20.38 23.33 -14.72
C GLY A 869 -21.56 22.37 -14.72
N ASP A 870 -22.80 22.86 -14.82
CA ASP A 870 -24.01 22.02 -14.77
C ASP A 870 -24.20 21.31 -13.42
N SER A 871 -23.75 21.93 -12.32
CA SER A 871 -24.06 21.51 -10.95
C SER A 871 -25.55 21.73 -10.62
N LEU A 872 -26.08 20.87 -9.75
CA LEU A 872 -27.47 20.86 -9.34
C LEU A 872 -27.59 20.73 -7.82
N MET A 873 -28.08 21.76 -7.16
CA MET A 873 -28.47 21.71 -5.75
C MET A 873 -29.98 21.50 -5.67
N GLU A 874 -30.45 20.36 -5.16
CA GLU A 874 -31.87 20.04 -5.00
C GLU A 874 -32.30 20.08 -3.53
N GLY A 875 -33.48 20.63 -3.28
CA GLY A 875 -34.08 20.67 -1.95
C GLY A 875 -33.43 21.68 -1.00
N ARG A 876 -33.33 21.31 0.29
CA ARG A 876 -32.84 22.19 1.37
C ARG A 876 -31.31 22.13 1.44
N ASN A 877 -30.62 23.00 0.73
CA ASN A 877 -29.17 23.17 0.89
C ASN A 877 -28.89 24.49 1.59
N SER A 878 -27.82 24.55 2.38
CA SER A 878 -27.38 25.77 3.06
C SER A 878 -25.89 25.95 2.87
N ILE A 879 -25.48 27.14 2.45
CA ILE A 879 -24.09 27.57 2.40
C ILE A 879 -23.99 28.84 3.24
N TYR A 880 -23.07 28.86 4.20
CA TYR A 880 -22.78 30.00 5.06
C TYR A 880 -21.28 30.27 5.05
N THR A 881 -20.83 31.39 4.46
CA THR A 881 -19.39 31.65 4.35
C THR A 881 -18.83 32.36 5.58
N GLY A 882 -19.58 33.32 6.13
CA GLY A 882 -19.56 33.66 7.55
C GLY A 882 -19.19 35.09 7.85
N ALA A 883 -17.92 35.41 7.98
CA ALA A 883 -17.46 36.80 8.09
C ALA A 883 -16.18 36.92 7.28
N GLY A 884 -15.74 38.13 6.96
CA GLY A 884 -14.66 38.33 6.00
C GLY A 884 -15.21 38.57 4.60
N LYS A 885 -14.31 38.90 3.67
CA LYS A 885 -14.70 39.27 2.30
C LYS A 885 -14.79 38.04 1.44
N ASP A 886 -16.00 37.54 1.27
CA ASP A 886 -16.27 36.25 0.66
C ASP A 886 -16.66 36.37 -0.80
N ASP A 887 -16.20 35.41 -1.61
CA ASP A 887 -16.51 35.30 -3.04
C ASP A 887 -17.40 34.08 -3.28
N VAL A 888 -18.62 34.29 -3.79
CA VAL A 888 -19.54 33.21 -4.18
C VAL A 888 -19.86 33.27 -5.67
N GLU A 889 -19.52 32.20 -6.39
CA GLU A 889 -19.78 32.09 -7.84
C GLU A 889 -20.77 30.97 -8.18
N ILE A 890 -21.87 31.31 -8.86
CA ILE A 890 -22.88 30.37 -9.37
C ILE A 890 -22.89 30.46 -10.90
N ARG A 891 -22.22 29.52 -11.57
CA ARG A 891 -21.97 29.61 -13.03
C ARG A 891 -22.44 28.37 -13.78
N GLY A 892 -23.42 28.52 -14.67
CA GLY A 892 -23.92 27.40 -15.49
C GLY A 892 -24.60 26.31 -14.67
N SER A 893 -25.26 26.66 -13.57
CA SER A 893 -25.74 25.71 -12.56
C SER A 893 -27.22 25.89 -12.22
N LYS A 894 -27.77 24.97 -11.43
CA LYS A 894 -29.16 24.98 -10.99
C LYS A 894 -29.28 24.87 -9.47
N LEU A 895 -30.01 25.81 -8.86
CA LEU A 895 -30.40 25.72 -7.44
C LEU A 895 -31.92 25.55 -7.40
N ASN A 896 -32.37 24.34 -7.16
CA ASN A 896 -33.77 23.93 -7.22
C ASN A 896 -34.29 23.60 -5.81
N GLY A 897 -34.61 24.65 -5.07
CA GLY A 897 -35.38 24.52 -3.83
C GLY A 897 -36.87 24.28 -4.07
N THR A 898 -37.60 24.15 -2.98
CA THR A 898 -39.08 24.16 -2.96
C THR A 898 -39.58 25.22 -1.99
N ALA A 899 -40.88 25.54 -2.03
CA ALA A 899 -41.48 26.54 -1.15
C ALA A 899 -41.22 26.30 0.36
N THR A 900 -41.04 25.05 0.80
CA THR A 900 -40.78 24.68 2.21
C THR A 900 -39.35 24.22 2.49
N ALA A 901 -38.56 23.98 1.44
CA ALA A 901 -37.17 23.53 1.50
C ALA A 901 -36.35 24.32 0.49
N LYS A 902 -36.09 25.59 0.82
CA LYS A 902 -35.31 26.51 0.00
C LYS A 902 -33.83 26.13 0.00
N THR A 903 -33.13 26.46 -1.07
CA THR A 903 -31.66 26.51 -1.06
C THR A 903 -31.24 27.90 -0.60
N PHE A 904 -30.39 27.97 0.42
CA PHE A 904 -29.96 29.19 1.08
C PHE A 904 -28.46 29.37 0.89
N ILE A 905 -28.05 30.55 0.46
CA ILE A 905 -26.66 30.99 0.44
C ILE A 905 -26.61 32.28 1.23
N ASN A 906 -25.75 32.32 2.25
CA ASN A 906 -25.48 33.53 3.01
C ASN A 906 -23.98 33.77 3.11
N THR A 907 -23.55 34.97 2.74
CA THR A 907 -22.12 35.31 2.79
C THR A 907 -21.70 35.89 4.14
N GLY A 908 -22.64 36.53 4.82
CA GLY A 908 -22.46 36.97 6.20
C GLY A 908 -22.02 38.42 6.24
N ALA A 909 -21.33 38.84 7.30
CA ALA A 909 -20.98 40.26 7.43
C ALA A 909 -19.62 40.56 6.76
N ASP A 910 -19.44 41.80 6.28
CA ASP A 910 -18.28 42.38 5.57
C ASP A 910 -18.57 42.61 4.08
N LYS A 911 -17.56 42.99 3.28
CA LYS A 911 -17.73 43.34 1.86
C LYS A 911 -17.60 42.08 1.01
N ASP A 912 -18.73 41.52 0.63
CA ASP A 912 -18.83 40.26 -0.11
C ASP A 912 -19.11 40.47 -1.59
N HIS A 913 -18.80 39.45 -2.38
CA HIS A 913 -19.01 39.43 -3.81
C HIS A 913 -19.77 38.19 -4.24
N VAL A 914 -20.92 38.37 -4.90
CA VAL A 914 -21.72 37.28 -5.45
C VAL A 914 -21.85 37.41 -6.96
N VAL A 915 -21.51 36.36 -7.70
CA VAL A 915 -21.70 36.28 -9.15
C VAL A 915 -22.67 35.18 -9.52
N ILE A 916 -23.71 35.51 -10.30
CA ILE A 916 -24.67 34.55 -10.84
C ILE A 916 -24.70 34.65 -12.36
N ASN A 917 -24.26 33.60 -13.06
CA ASN A 917 -24.13 33.58 -14.52
C ASN A 917 -24.75 32.32 -15.11
N ASN A 918 -25.53 32.47 -16.19
CA ASN A 918 -26.08 31.38 -17.00
C ASN A 918 -26.73 30.27 -16.16
N SER A 919 -27.42 30.65 -15.08
CA SER A 919 -27.90 29.72 -14.05
C SER A 919 -29.43 29.80 -13.91
N ALA A 920 -30.03 28.73 -13.40
CA ALA A 920 -31.47 28.69 -13.10
C ALA A 920 -31.67 28.49 -11.60
N LEU A 921 -32.26 29.48 -10.93
CA LEU A 921 -32.53 29.44 -9.51
C LEU A 921 -34.05 29.36 -9.30
N THR A 922 -34.50 28.46 -8.45
CA THR A 922 -35.92 28.27 -8.12
C THR A 922 -36.08 28.07 -6.61
N HIS A 923 -36.86 28.93 -5.95
CA HIS A 923 -36.99 28.95 -4.47
C HIS A 923 -35.64 28.99 -3.74
N ALA A 924 -34.68 29.74 -4.26
CA ALA A 924 -33.41 30.03 -3.63
C ALA A 924 -33.46 31.39 -2.90
N VAL A 925 -32.61 31.53 -1.90
CA VAL A 925 -32.32 32.80 -1.23
C VAL A 925 -30.81 33.00 -1.29
N VAL A 926 -30.40 34.14 -1.79
CA VAL A 926 -29.01 34.62 -1.78
C VAL A 926 -29.01 35.87 -0.89
N ASP A 927 -28.24 35.85 0.18
CA ASP A 927 -28.28 36.85 1.24
C ASP A 927 -26.87 37.29 1.61
N THR A 928 -26.50 38.54 1.36
CA THR A 928 -25.16 39.04 1.74
C THR A 928 -25.12 39.71 3.11
N ASP A 929 -26.20 39.58 3.91
CA ASP A 929 -26.32 40.08 5.28
C ASP A 929 -25.90 41.55 5.47
N LYS A 930 -24.73 41.86 6.06
CA LYS A 930 -24.35 43.25 6.37
C LYS A 930 -23.00 43.60 5.78
N GLY A 931 -22.89 44.71 5.07
CA GLY A 931 -21.64 45.25 4.57
C GLY A 931 -21.84 45.94 3.24
N ASP A 932 -20.77 46.53 2.69
CA ASP A 932 -20.87 47.20 1.38
C ASP A 932 -20.67 46.15 0.26
N ASP A 933 -21.73 45.46 -0.15
CA ASP A 933 -21.68 44.25 -0.97
C ASP A 933 -21.80 44.51 -2.48
N ASP A 934 -21.23 43.58 -3.26
CA ASP A 934 -21.30 43.61 -4.72
C ASP A 934 -22.03 42.34 -5.24
N VAL A 935 -23.19 42.52 -5.88
CA VAL A 935 -23.94 41.41 -6.53
C VAL A 935 -23.99 41.60 -8.04
N ASP A 936 -23.35 40.68 -8.77
CA ASP A 936 -23.29 40.65 -10.22
C ASP A 936 -24.18 39.54 -10.79
N ILE A 937 -25.27 39.92 -11.45
CA ILE A 937 -26.15 38.99 -12.14
C ILE A 937 -25.90 39.12 -13.64
N GLU A 938 -25.27 38.10 -14.19
CA GLU A 938 -24.83 38.04 -15.58
C GLU A 938 -25.82 37.25 -16.45
N GLU A 939 -25.50 37.21 -17.75
CA GLU A 939 -26.39 36.77 -18.82
C GLU A 939 -27.00 35.37 -18.65
N GLY A 940 -28.14 35.15 -19.29
CA GLY A 940 -28.76 33.81 -19.39
C GLY A 940 -29.36 33.26 -18.09
N THR A 941 -29.41 34.07 -17.03
CA THR A 941 -29.91 33.67 -15.72
C THR A 941 -31.43 33.77 -15.60
N THR A 942 -32.08 32.78 -14.97
CA THR A 942 -33.52 32.78 -14.68
C THR A 942 -33.79 32.57 -13.20
N PHE A 943 -34.62 33.44 -12.62
CA PHE A 943 -35.07 33.37 -11.24
C PHE A 943 -36.56 33.07 -11.17
N ASN A 944 -36.96 31.99 -10.50
CA ASN A 944 -38.35 31.69 -10.14
C ASN A 944 -38.53 31.65 -8.61
N TYR A 945 -39.36 32.52 -8.03
CA TYR A 945 -39.63 32.54 -6.58
C TYR A 945 -38.39 32.75 -5.71
N ASN A 946 -37.39 33.50 -6.21
CA ASN A 946 -36.16 33.74 -5.46
C ASN A 946 -36.18 35.07 -4.73
N ILE A 947 -35.30 35.17 -3.75
CA ILE A 947 -35.02 36.39 -3.01
C ILE A 947 -33.50 36.62 -3.08
N ILE A 948 -33.11 37.83 -3.45
CA ILE A 948 -31.74 38.34 -3.32
C ILE A 948 -31.81 39.47 -2.30
N ASN A 949 -31.02 39.38 -1.23
CA ASN A 949 -30.94 40.38 -0.16
C ASN A 949 -29.49 40.83 0.03
N THR A 950 -29.28 42.12 0.25
CA THR A 950 -27.97 42.66 0.71
C THR A 950 -28.04 43.38 2.07
N SER A 951 -29.24 43.50 2.62
CA SER A 951 -29.60 44.00 3.96
C SER A 951 -29.01 45.34 4.42
N GLU A 952 -27.91 45.41 5.20
CA GLU A 952 -27.41 46.71 5.73
C GLU A 952 -26.05 47.05 5.10
N GLY A 953 -25.93 48.17 4.39
CA GLY A 953 -24.67 48.66 3.81
C GLY A 953 -24.88 49.46 2.53
N ASN A 954 -23.81 49.98 1.91
CA ASN A 954 -23.94 50.67 0.62
C ASN A 954 -23.66 49.67 -0.50
N ASP A 955 -24.72 49.04 -0.98
CA ASP A 955 -24.64 47.88 -1.84
C ASP A 955 -24.67 48.25 -3.32
N THR A 956 -24.01 47.43 -4.14
CA THR A 956 -24.02 47.58 -5.59
C THR A 956 -24.54 46.32 -6.26
N ILE A 957 -25.70 46.42 -6.89
CA ILE A 957 -26.27 45.34 -7.70
C ILE A 957 -26.23 45.71 -9.19
N THR A 958 -25.52 44.91 -9.98
CA THR A 958 -25.45 45.04 -11.43
C THR A 958 -26.11 43.85 -12.11
N ILE A 959 -27.22 44.10 -12.81
CA ILE A 959 -27.95 43.09 -13.58
C ILE A 959 -27.78 43.36 -15.06
N ASN A 960 -27.11 42.42 -15.72
CA ASN A 960 -26.78 42.46 -17.14
C ASN A 960 -25.92 43.68 -17.52
N ARG A 961 -24.65 43.44 -17.86
CA ARG A 961 -23.68 44.51 -18.10
C ARG A 961 -23.72 45.01 -19.55
N ASP A 962 -23.98 44.13 -20.52
CA ASP A 962 -24.07 44.47 -21.94
C ASP A 962 -25.50 44.26 -22.48
N PRO A 963 -26.11 45.21 -23.20
CA PRO A 963 -27.38 45.00 -23.89
C PRO A 963 -27.39 43.81 -24.87
N GLY A 964 -26.23 43.38 -25.38
CA GLY A 964 -26.06 42.24 -26.28
C GLY A 964 -26.11 40.87 -25.60
N ASP A 965 -25.98 40.83 -24.27
CA ASP A 965 -26.00 39.62 -23.46
C ASP A 965 -27.37 38.92 -23.52
N ALA A 966 -27.39 37.60 -23.25
CA ALA A 966 -28.65 36.87 -23.13
C ALA A 966 -29.54 37.45 -22.01
N ARG A 967 -30.82 37.68 -22.34
CA ARG A 967 -31.81 38.29 -21.44
C ARG A 967 -31.97 37.51 -20.14
N ILE A 968 -31.88 38.23 -19.02
CA ILE A 968 -32.16 37.72 -17.67
C ILE A 968 -33.66 37.81 -17.38
N THR A 969 -34.20 36.87 -16.60
CA THR A 969 -35.63 36.83 -16.25
C THR A 969 -35.86 36.66 -14.75
N PHE A 970 -36.61 37.58 -14.14
CA PHE A 970 -37.13 37.51 -12.76
C PHE A 970 -38.62 37.18 -12.78
N GLN A 971 -38.96 35.99 -12.31
CA GLN A 971 -40.33 35.46 -12.24
C GLN A 971 -40.75 35.34 -10.78
N SER A 972 -41.67 36.19 -10.34
CA SER A 972 -42.10 36.27 -8.94
C SER A 972 -40.95 36.28 -7.94
N SER A 973 -39.90 37.04 -8.27
CA SER A 973 -38.65 37.10 -7.51
C SER A 973 -38.37 38.53 -7.07
N ALA A 974 -37.77 38.68 -5.90
CA ALA A 974 -37.47 39.98 -5.30
C ALA A 974 -35.95 40.20 -5.19
N LEU A 975 -35.54 41.44 -5.40
CA LEU A 975 -34.23 41.97 -5.10
C LEU A 975 -34.44 43.08 -4.07
N ASN A 976 -33.82 42.92 -2.90
CA ASN A 976 -33.94 43.86 -1.79
C ASN A 976 -32.55 44.30 -1.35
N THR A 977 -32.26 45.61 -1.32
CA THR A 977 -30.95 46.09 -0.86
C THR A 977 -30.95 46.47 0.63
N GLY A 978 -31.98 47.15 1.12
CA GLY A 978 -32.23 47.27 2.56
C GLY A 978 -31.84 48.63 3.12
N ASP A 979 -31.01 48.71 4.15
CA ASP A 979 -30.59 49.98 4.76
C ASP A 979 -29.20 50.39 4.23
N GLY A 980 -29.07 51.58 3.63
CA GLY A 980 -27.82 52.21 3.21
C GLY A 980 -27.99 52.89 1.85
N ASN A 981 -26.94 53.51 1.31
CA ASN A 981 -27.06 54.23 0.05
C ASN A 981 -26.71 53.30 -1.11
N ASP A 982 -27.73 52.66 -1.68
CA ASP A 982 -27.57 51.55 -2.59
C ASP A 982 -27.55 51.97 -4.06
N THR A 983 -26.91 51.14 -4.89
CA THR A 983 -26.84 51.34 -6.34
C THR A 983 -27.33 50.12 -7.09
N VAL A 984 -28.47 50.24 -7.77
CA VAL A 984 -29.03 49.17 -8.61
C VAL A 984 -29.03 49.57 -10.07
N LYS A 985 -28.37 48.78 -10.92
CA LYS A 985 -28.28 49.03 -12.37
C LYS A 985 -28.73 47.82 -13.18
N VAL A 986 -29.73 48.02 -14.03
CA VAL A 986 -30.40 46.91 -14.75
C VAL A 986 -30.47 47.16 -16.25
N THR A 987 -30.00 46.20 -17.05
CA THR A 987 -30.09 46.22 -18.52
C THR A 987 -30.75 44.94 -19.03
N ASN A 988 -31.43 44.98 -20.19
CA ASN A 988 -31.92 43.80 -20.93
C ASN A 988 -32.49 42.66 -20.06
N THR A 989 -33.35 42.99 -19.09
CA THR A 989 -33.92 42.04 -18.11
C THR A 989 -35.44 42.08 -18.13
N THR A 990 -36.13 40.96 -17.88
CA THR A 990 -37.59 40.94 -17.73
C THR A 990 -38.01 40.60 -16.30
N PHE A 991 -38.83 41.46 -15.69
CA PHE A 991 -39.51 41.23 -14.41
C PHE A 991 -40.99 40.94 -14.68
N LEU A 992 -41.46 39.76 -14.28
CA LEU A 992 -42.84 39.35 -14.43
C LEU A 992 -43.35 38.54 -13.23
N LYS A 993 -44.67 38.47 -13.12
CA LYS A 993 -45.37 37.67 -12.12
C LYS A 993 -45.79 36.31 -12.68
N LEU A 994 -45.56 35.25 -11.92
CA LEU A 994 -46.16 33.93 -12.15
C LEU A 994 -47.58 33.85 -11.56
N ALA A 995 -48.42 32.96 -12.09
CA ALA A 995 -49.84 32.89 -11.76
C ALA A 995 -50.13 32.72 -10.25
N ASP A 996 -49.27 31.98 -9.56
CA ASP A 996 -49.32 31.65 -8.13
C ASP A 996 -48.29 32.41 -7.28
N GLY A 997 -47.57 33.37 -7.87
CA GLY A 997 -46.53 34.14 -7.20
C GLY A 997 -46.90 35.59 -6.91
N ASN A 998 -45.99 36.26 -6.22
CA ASN A 998 -46.01 37.71 -6.06
C ASN A 998 -45.46 38.39 -7.31
N PRO A 999 -45.73 39.69 -7.53
CA PRO A 999 -44.99 40.46 -8.52
C PRO A 999 -43.49 40.41 -8.26
N SER A 1000 -42.69 40.50 -9.32
CA SER A 1000 -41.25 40.70 -9.14
C SER A 1000 -40.99 42.14 -8.74
N ALA A 1001 -39.98 42.37 -7.90
CA ALA A 1001 -39.70 43.68 -7.33
C ALA A 1001 -38.21 43.98 -7.26
N ILE A 1002 -37.88 45.27 -7.42
CA ILE A 1002 -36.65 45.89 -6.93
C ILE A 1002 -37.10 46.79 -5.78
N ASP A 1003 -36.54 46.58 -4.60
CA ASP A 1003 -36.84 47.32 -3.37
C ASP A 1003 -35.51 47.76 -2.74
N THR A 1004 -35.23 49.07 -2.68
CA THR A 1004 -33.93 49.53 -2.16
C THR A 1004 -33.92 49.88 -0.68
N GLY A 1005 -35.05 50.26 -0.09
CA GLY A 1005 -35.24 50.26 1.36
C GLY A 1005 -35.02 51.62 2.01
N ASN A 1006 -34.08 51.78 2.95
CA ASN A 1006 -33.79 53.06 3.60
C ASN A 1006 -32.42 53.57 3.14
N GLY A 1007 -32.30 54.83 2.74
CA GLY A 1007 -31.03 55.47 2.38
C GLY A 1007 -31.19 56.31 1.13
N ASP A 1008 -30.14 57.03 0.72
CA ASP A 1008 -30.19 57.83 -0.51
C ASP A 1008 -29.78 56.95 -1.71
N ASP A 1009 -30.74 56.28 -2.32
CA ASP A 1009 -30.52 55.23 -3.29
C ASP A 1009 -30.40 55.72 -4.74
N THR A 1010 -29.71 54.94 -5.57
CA THR A 1010 -29.56 55.20 -7.01
C THR A 1010 -30.00 54.01 -7.84
N ILE A 1011 -31.14 54.14 -8.53
CA ILE A 1011 -31.69 53.10 -9.40
C ILE A 1011 -31.58 53.54 -10.87
N THR A 1012 -30.93 52.74 -11.71
CA THR A 1012 -30.80 53.00 -13.16
C THR A 1012 -31.32 51.83 -14.00
N ILE A 1013 -32.41 52.07 -14.74
CA ILE A 1013 -33.02 51.09 -15.64
C ILE A 1013 -32.69 51.44 -17.09
N LYS A 1014 -32.05 50.50 -17.79
CA LYS A 1014 -31.51 50.67 -19.14
C LYS A 1014 -32.29 49.95 -20.23
N ASP A 1015 -31.83 50.11 -21.47
CA ASP A 1015 -32.42 49.53 -22.68
C ASP A 1015 -32.67 48.03 -22.57
N GLY A 1016 -33.76 47.58 -23.19
CA GLY A 1016 -34.21 46.20 -23.20
C GLY A 1016 -34.86 45.71 -21.91
N THR A 1017 -34.84 46.48 -20.81
CA THR A 1017 -35.47 46.07 -19.55
C THR A 1017 -36.99 46.21 -19.59
N ILE A 1018 -37.71 45.20 -19.12
CA ILE A 1018 -39.18 45.11 -19.17
C ILE A 1018 -39.71 44.76 -17.78
N PHE A 1019 -40.53 45.61 -17.19
CA PHE A 1019 -41.39 45.31 -16.06
C PHE A 1019 -42.80 45.04 -16.56
N GLN A 1020 -43.41 43.95 -16.10
CA GLN A 1020 -44.78 43.60 -16.47
C GLN A 1020 -45.53 42.87 -15.36
N ASP A 1021 -46.84 42.70 -15.55
CA ASP A 1021 -47.70 41.91 -14.67
C ASP A 1021 -47.67 42.38 -13.20
N PHE A 1022 -47.77 43.69 -12.99
CA PHE A 1022 -47.72 44.37 -11.69
C PHE A 1022 -46.37 44.34 -10.98
N SER A 1023 -45.30 43.92 -11.67
CA SER A 1023 -43.94 44.07 -11.16
C SER A 1023 -43.59 45.55 -10.98
N TYR A 1024 -42.74 45.88 -10.01
CA TYR A 1024 -42.51 47.27 -9.62
C TYR A 1024 -41.09 47.55 -9.15
N ILE A 1025 -40.79 48.84 -9.03
CA ILE A 1025 -39.60 49.38 -8.36
C ILE A 1025 -40.11 50.22 -7.18
N ALA A 1026 -39.52 50.04 -6.01
CA ALA A 1026 -39.71 50.85 -4.81
C ALA A 1026 -38.32 51.30 -4.35
N ALA A 1027 -38.10 52.61 -4.19
CA ALA A 1027 -36.82 53.12 -3.70
C ALA A 1027 -36.80 53.18 -2.17
N GLY A 1028 -37.88 53.64 -1.55
CA GLY A 1028 -38.13 53.47 -0.13
C GLY A 1028 -37.98 54.79 0.64
N ASN A 1029 -37.28 54.84 1.76
CA ASN A 1029 -37.12 56.09 2.53
C ASN A 1029 -35.74 56.70 2.29
N GLY A 1030 -35.66 57.98 1.91
CA GLY A 1030 -34.40 58.70 1.74
C GLY A 1030 -34.48 59.65 0.54
N VAL A 1031 -33.37 60.27 0.13
CA VAL A 1031 -33.36 61.13 -1.06
C VAL A 1031 -32.89 60.33 -2.26
N ASP A 1032 -33.83 59.74 -2.97
CA ASP A 1032 -33.58 58.75 -3.99
C ASP A 1032 -33.43 59.35 -5.38
N THR A 1033 -32.59 58.70 -6.21
CA THR A 1033 -32.41 59.05 -7.62
C THR A 1033 -32.76 57.87 -8.51
N ILE A 1034 -33.89 57.97 -9.20
CA ILE A 1034 -34.35 56.95 -10.16
C ILE A 1034 -34.16 57.46 -11.59
N THR A 1035 -33.44 56.71 -12.43
CA THR A 1035 -33.20 57.04 -13.84
C THR A 1035 -33.71 55.93 -14.76
N LEU A 1036 -34.67 56.27 -15.61
CA LEU A 1036 -35.35 55.35 -16.52
C LEU A 1036 -34.99 55.69 -17.97
N GLU A 1037 -34.01 54.99 -18.52
CA GLU A 1037 -33.44 55.27 -19.84
C GLU A 1037 -34.32 54.76 -21.00
N SER A 1038 -34.00 55.24 -22.20
CA SER A 1038 -34.69 54.84 -23.43
C SER A 1038 -34.60 53.32 -23.65
N GLY A 1039 -35.73 52.73 -24.03
CA GLY A 1039 -35.85 51.29 -24.27
C GLY A 1039 -36.35 50.48 -23.08
N ALA A 1040 -36.37 51.06 -21.87
CA ALA A 1040 -37.05 50.47 -20.72
C ALA A 1040 -38.59 50.50 -20.90
N LYS A 1041 -39.28 49.43 -20.51
CA LYS A 1041 -40.73 49.28 -20.66
C LYS A 1041 -41.41 48.85 -19.36
N PHE A 1042 -42.53 49.49 -19.05
CA PHE A 1042 -43.34 49.24 -17.86
C PHE A 1042 -44.79 48.95 -18.28
N ASN A 1043 -45.15 47.66 -18.40
CA ASN A 1043 -46.45 47.21 -18.87
C ASN A 1043 -47.32 46.76 -17.69
N GLN A 1044 -48.25 47.60 -17.24
CA GLN A 1044 -48.98 47.41 -15.97
C GLN A 1044 -48.00 47.30 -14.80
N ALA A 1045 -47.03 48.20 -14.73
CA ALA A 1045 -45.93 48.21 -13.78
C ALA A 1045 -45.67 49.65 -13.30
N ASN A 1046 -45.28 49.80 -12.04
CA ASN A 1046 -45.10 51.10 -11.39
C ASN A 1046 -43.68 51.29 -10.88
N VAL A 1047 -43.32 52.56 -10.75
CA VAL A 1047 -42.08 53.03 -10.11
C VAL A 1047 -42.50 53.97 -8.98
N TYR A 1048 -42.09 53.64 -7.76
CA TYR A 1048 -42.33 54.40 -6.54
C TYR A 1048 -40.98 54.90 -6.04
N ALA A 1049 -40.83 56.20 -5.81
CA ALA A 1049 -39.69 56.70 -5.05
C ALA A 1049 -39.93 56.60 -3.53
N ASP A 1050 -41.21 56.62 -3.13
CA ASP A 1050 -41.66 56.43 -1.75
C ASP A 1050 -41.36 57.67 -0.88
N ALA A 1051 -40.66 57.61 0.25
CA ALA A 1051 -40.58 58.75 1.17
C ALA A 1051 -39.22 59.48 1.14
N GLY A 1052 -39.19 60.66 0.51
CA GLY A 1052 -38.19 61.70 0.71
C GLY A 1052 -38.28 62.74 -0.40
N ASP A 1053 -37.25 63.60 -0.54
CA ASP A 1053 -37.26 64.67 -1.56
C ASP A 1053 -36.62 64.14 -2.87
N ASP A 1054 -37.33 63.26 -3.57
CA ASP A 1054 -36.74 62.37 -4.57
C ASP A 1054 -36.55 63.01 -5.95
N ILE A 1055 -35.71 62.36 -6.77
CA ILE A 1055 -35.45 62.76 -8.15
C ILE A 1055 -35.70 61.59 -9.10
N ILE A 1056 -36.75 61.72 -9.93
CA ILE A 1056 -37.08 60.74 -10.96
C ILE A 1056 -36.82 61.33 -12.35
N ASN A 1057 -35.96 60.68 -13.13
CA ASN A 1057 -35.61 61.05 -14.50
C ASN A 1057 -36.15 60.02 -15.51
N VAL A 1058 -37.15 60.40 -16.29
CA VAL A 1058 -37.68 59.58 -17.38
C VAL A 1058 -37.04 60.01 -18.71
N ASN A 1059 -36.05 59.26 -19.16
CA ASN A 1059 -35.19 59.50 -20.32
C ASN A 1059 -35.57 58.64 -21.53
N GLY A 1060 -36.86 58.46 -21.79
CA GLY A 1060 -37.35 57.72 -22.96
C GLY A 1060 -38.00 56.38 -22.64
N ALA A 1061 -38.23 56.05 -21.37
CA ALA A 1061 -38.97 54.85 -20.97
C ALA A 1061 -40.45 54.90 -21.43
N GLU A 1062 -41.04 53.71 -21.63
CA GLU A 1062 -42.43 53.55 -22.05
C GLU A 1062 -43.27 52.93 -20.92
N PHE A 1063 -44.33 53.60 -20.51
CA PHE A 1063 -45.33 53.12 -19.56
C PHE A 1063 -46.65 52.82 -20.28
N LYS A 1064 -47.21 51.65 -20.00
CA LYS A 1064 -48.47 51.20 -20.58
C LYS A 1064 -49.36 50.55 -19.53
N GLY A 1065 -50.45 51.22 -19.17
CA GLY A 1065 -51.48 50.63 -18.30
C GLY A 1065 -52.47 49.76 -19.06
N GLU A 1066 -53.42 49.19 -18.33
CA GLU A 1066 -54.43 48.28 -18.85
C GLU A 1066 -55.42 48.99 -19.78
N ASN A 1067 -55.98 50.12 -19.35
CA ASN A 1067 -56.95 50.92 -20.11
C ASN A 1067 -57.11 52.34 -19.53
N ALA A 1068 -57.72 53.25 -20.31
CA ALA A 1068 -57.87 54.68 -20.01
C ALA A 1068 -58.64 55.05 -18.73
N TYR A 1069 -59.21 54.07 -18.02
CA TYR A 1069 -59.91 54.28 -16.75
C TYR A 1069 -59.22 53.57 -15.58
N ASN A 1070 -58.16 52.81 -15.84
CA ASN A 1070 -57.39 52.06 -14.86
C ASN A 1070 -55.89 52.23 -15.15
N HIS A 1071 -55.31 53.32 -14.64
CA HIS A 1071 -53.90 53.65 -14.78
C HIS A 1071 -53.06 52.85 -13.79
N ASN A 1072 -52.92 51.55 -14.04
CA ASN A 1072 -52.12 50.62 -13.23
C ASN A 1072 -50.63 50.57 -13.63
N ALA A 1073 -50.17 51.58 -14.37
CA ALA A 1073 -48.76 51.80 -14.67
C ALA A 1073 -48.45 53.28 -14.50
N GLY A 1074 -47.25 53.61 -14.03
CA GLY A 1074 -46.89 54.99 -13.81
C GLY A 1074 -45.67 55.19 -12.93
N VAL A 1075 -45.43 56.47 -12.65
CA VAL A 1075 -44.41 56.98 -11.76
C VAL A 1075 -45.10 57.71 -10.61
N HIS A 1076 -44.60 57.51 -9.41
CA HIS A 1076 -45.12 58.06 -8.17
C HIS A 1076 -43.91 58.64 -7.40
N GLY A 1077 -43.96 59.91 -7.04
CA GLY A 1077 -42.96 60.56 -6.19
C GLY A 1077 -43.03 59.95 -4.81
N GLY A 1078 -44.12 60.22 -4.11
CA GLY A 1078 -44.44 59.63 -2.82
C GLY A 1078 -44.51 60.73 -1.77
N ALA A 1079 -43.83 60.61 -0.64
CA ALA A 1079 -43.90 61.58 0.44
C ALA A 1079 -42.62 62.43 0.53
N GLY A 1080 -42.71 63.71 0.19
CA GLY A 1080 -41.62 64.69 0.25
C GLY A 1080 -41.75 65.71 -0.87
N ASP A 1081 -40.80 66.64 -1.01
CA ASP A 1081 -40.84 67.65 -2.08
C ASP A 1081 -40.15 67.10 -3.36
N ASP A 1082 -40.87 66.27 -4.12
CA ASP A 1082 -40.32 65.44 -5.20
C ASP A 1082 -40.06 66.20 -6.50
N LYS A 1083 -39.12 65.69 -7.30
CA LYS A 1083 -38.79 66.21 -8.64
C LYS A 1083 -38.88 65.14 -9.70
N ILE A 1084 -39.95 65.18 -10.48
CA ILE A 1084 -40.19 64.25 -11.59
C ILE A 1084 -39.91 64.95 -12.93
N PHE A 1085 -38.79 64.58 -13.56
CA PHE A 1085 -38.41 65.06 -14.89
C PHE A 1085 -38.77 64.05 -15.98
N VAL A 1086 -39.81 64.34 -16.75
CA VAL A 1086 -40.14 63.57 -17.95
C VAL A 1086 -39.42 64.18 -19.15
N ASN A 1087 -38.15 63.82 -19.32
CA ASN A 1087 -37.27 64.35 -20.37
C ASN A 1087 -37.70 63.86 -21.77
N SER A 1088 -38.09 62.59 -21.88
CA SER A 1088 -38.73 61.99 -23.07
C SER A 1088 -39.39 60.67 -22.67
N GLY A 1089 -40.17 60.05 -23.57
CA GLY A 1089 -40.82 58.76 -23.29
C GLY A 1089 -42.31 58.79 -23.56
N LYS A 1090 -42.98 57.66 -23.31
CA LYS A 1090 -44.40 57.48 -23.61
C LYS A 1090 -45.17 56.98 -22.40
N PHE A 1091 -46.26 57.66 -22.04
CA PHE A 1091 -47.23 57.23 -21.04
C PHE A 1091 -48.57 56.94 -21.75
N ASP A 1092 -48.99 55.68 -21.79
CA ASP A 1092 -50.21 55.21 -22.48
C ASP A 1092 -51.15 54.54 -21.49
N ASN A 1093 -52.27 55.18 -21.15
CA ASN A 1093 -53.13 54.75 -20.04
C ASN A 1093 -52.35 54.61 -18.71
N ALA A 1094 -51.40 55.50 -18.50
CA ALA A 1094 -50.50 55.51 -17.35
C ALA A 1094 -50.59 56.85 -16.62
N LYS A 1095 -49.94 56.97 -15.46
CA LYS A 1095 -49.96 58.18 -14.66
C LYS A 1095 -48.58 58.63 -14.18
N VAL A 1096 -48.47 59.91 -13.89
CA VAL A 1096 -47.36 60.52 -13.14
C VAL A 1096 -47.99 61.25 -11.97
N GLU A 1097 -47.57 60.93 -10.75
CA GLU A 1097 -48.10 61.50 -9.51
C GLU A 1097 -46.92 62.02 -8.67
N GLY A 1098 -47.05 63.22 -8.09
CA GLY A 1098 -46.13 63.73 -7.07
C GLY A 1098 -46.40 63.08 -5.71
N ASP A 1099 -47.68 62.87 -5.41
CA ASP A 1099 -48.26 62.29 -4.20
C ASP A 1099 -48.40 63.23 -2.99
N ALA A 1100 -47.43 63.36 -2.10
CA ALA A 1100 -47.58 64.10 -0.84
C ALA A 1100 -46.37 65.00 -0.56
N GLY A 1101 -46.52 66.29 -0.82
CA GLY A 1101 -45.48 67.29 -0.54
C GLY A 1101 -45.58 68.41 -1.57
N ASN A 1102 -44.59 69.29 -1.69
CA ASN A 1102 -44.62 70.34 -2.71
C ASN A 1102 -43.86 69.86 -3.95
N ASP A 1103 -44.54 69.14 -4.82
CA ASP A 1103 -43.89 68.39 -5.87
C ASP A 1103 -43.67 69.22 -7.13
N THR A 1104 -42.63 68.87 -7.89
CA THR A 1104 -42.34 69.45 -9.19
C THR A 1104 -42.39 68.39 -10.27
N ILE A 1105 -43.43 68.43 -11.11
CA ILE A 1105 -43.56 67.56 -12.27
C ILE A 1105 -43.24 68.35 -13.54
N HIS A 1106 -42.11 68.05 -14.17
CA HIS A 1106 -41.61 68.75 -15.34
C HIS A 1106 -41.67 67.88 -16.60
N ILE A 1107 -42.65 68.19 -17.46
CA ILE A 1107 -42.89 67.54 -18.74
C ILE A 1107 -42.13 68.29 -19.85
N LYS A 1108 -41.06 67.69 -20.36
CA LYS A 1108 -40.17 68.33 -21.34
C LYS A 1108 -40.53 68.03 -22.79
N SER A 1109 -39.89 68.76 -23.71
CA SER A 1109 -39.99 68.53 -25.15
C SER A 1109 -39.63 67.08 -25.53
N GLY A 1110 -40.60 66.34 -26.10
CA GLY A 1110 -40.42 64.95 -26.53
C GLY A 1110 -41.11 63.91 -25.65
N ALA A 1111 -41.66 64.31 -24.50
CA ALA A 1111 -42.56 63.47 -23.71
C ALA A 1111 -43.93 63.33 -24.39
N ARG A 1112 -44.54 62.14 -24.31
CA ARG A 1112 -45.82 61.83 -24.94
C ARG A 1112 -46.77 61.14 -23.97
N PHE A 1113 -47.91 61.77 -23.69
CA PHE A 1113 -48.97 61.26 -22.84
C PHE A 1113 -50.21 60.97 -23.69
N GLU A 1114 -50.74 59.75 -23.60
CA GLU A 1114 -51.94 59.30 -24.31
C GLU A 1114 -52.92 58.63 -23.34
N ASN A 1115 -54.11 59.21 -23.20
CA ASN A 1115 -55.11 58.75 -22.23
C ASN A 1115 -54.51 58.61 -20.83
N ALA A 1116 -53.62 59.51 -20.46
CA ALA A 1116 -52.81 59.43 -19.25
C ALA A 1116 -53.22 60.51 -18.25
N SER A 1117 -52.68 60.45 -17.03
CA SER A 1117 -52.91 61.48 -16.03
C SER A 1117 -51.61 62.03 -15.46
N ILE A 1118 -51.66 63.30 -15.08
CA ILE A 1118 -50.63 63.99 -14.32
C ILE A 1118 -51.30 64.56 -13.08
N TYR A 1119 -50.86 64.14 -11.91
CA TYR A 1119 -51.39 64.55 -10.61
C TYR A 1119 -50.27 65.18 -9.79
N GLY A 1120 -50.49 66.35 -9.18
CA GLY A 1120 -49.62 66.84 -8.12
C GLY A 1120 -49.78 65.94 -6.91
N ASP A 1121 -50.93 66.02 -6.22
CA ASP A 1121 -51.25 65.13 -5.12
C ASP A 1121 -51.89 63.79 -5.52
N SER A 1122 -51.82 62.82 -4.62
CA SER A 1122 -52.52 61.54 -4.74
C SER A 1122 -54.04 61.71 -4.89
N ILE A 1123 -54.66 60.83 -5.70
CA ILE A 1123 -56.11 60.91 -6.03
C ILE A 1123 -57.00 60.64 -4.81
N ASP A 1124 -56.45 60.09 -3.72
CA ASP A 1124 -57.21 59.79 -2.50
C ASP A 1124 -57.67 61.04 -1.74
N GLY A 1125 -57.11 62.21 -2.06
CA GLY A 1125 -57.45 63.51 -1.47
C GLY A 1125 -57.10 63.62 0.02
N LEU A 1126 -56.19 62.76 0.52
CA LEU A 1126 -55.72 62.74 1.89
C LEU A 1126 -54.35 63.40 2.06
N THR A 1127 -53.59 63.48 0.97
CA THR A 1127 -52.30 64.18 0.90
C THR A 1127 -52.53 65.66 0.56
N THR A 1128 -51.55 66.50 0.88
CA THR A 1128 -51.62 67.95 0.65
C THR A 1128 -50.27 68.48 0.21
N GLY A 1129 -50.27 69.33 -0.81
CA GLY A 1129 -49.07 69.85 -1.45
C GLY A 1129 -49.30 71.20 -2.11
N ASN A 1130 -48.24 71.99 -2.34
CA ASN A 1130 -48.31 73.11 -3.28
C ASN A 1130 -47.49 72.75 -4.51
N ASP A 1131 -48.15 72.10 -5.46
CA ASP A 1131 -47.46 71.43 -6.55
C ASP A 1131 -47.18 72.35 -7.72
N THR A 1132 -46.12 72.05 -8.46
CA THR A 1132 -45.73 72.76 -9.65
C THR A 1132 -45.64 71.80 -10.83
N ILE A 1133 -46.61 71.89 -11.74
CA ILE A 1133 -46.64 71.13 -12.99
C ILE A 1133 -46.16 72.05 -14.12
N ILE A 1134 -45.07 71.68 -14.80
CA ILE A 1134 -44.47 72.45 -15.91
C ILE A 1134 -44.60 71.66 -17.20
N VAL A 1135 -45.18 72.26 -18.24
CA VAL A 1135 -45.29 71.67 -19.58
C VAL A 1135 -44.52 72.53 -20.59
N GLU A 1136 -43.37 72.03 -21.03
CA GLU A 1136 -42.56 72.69 -22.06
C GLU A 1136 -43.15 72.55 -23.47
N LYS A 1137 -42.75 73.47 -24.35
CA LYS A 1137 -43.13 73.47 -25.76
C LYS A 1137 -42.61 72.21 -26.46
N GLY A 1138 -43.51 71.47 -27.09
CA GLY A 1138 -43.19 70.23 -27.80
C GLY A 1138 -43.50 68.94 -27.03
N ALA A 1139 -44.01 69.03 -25.80
CA ALA A 1139 -44.69 67.91 -25.15
C ALA A 1139 -45.99 67.55 -25.89
N THR A 1140 -46.32 66.26 -25.99
CA THR A 1140 -47.56 65.79 -26.65
C THR A 1140 -48.54 65.27 -25.60
N LEU A 1141 -49.65 65.97 -25.40
CA LEU A 1141 -50.70 65.61 -24.44
C LEU A 1141 -52.00 65.25 -25.20
N ILE A 1142 -52.31 63.95 -25.32
CA ILE A 1142 -53.50 63.44 -26.03
C ILE A 1142 -54.42 62.80 -25.01
N ASN A 1143 -55.60 63.39 -24.82
CA ASN A 1143 -56.55 62.92 -23.82
C ASN A 1143 -55.94 62.83 -22.39
N THR A 1144 -54.98 63.70 -22.08
CA THR A 1144 -54.35 63.76 -20.77
C THR A 1144 -55.17 64.62 -19.81
N THR A 1145 -55.32 64.17 -18.57
CA THR A 1145 -55.84 65.01 -17.47
C THR A 1145 -54.69 65.52 -16.62
N ILE A 1146 -54.79 66.78 -16.21
CA ILE A 1146 -53.85 67.41 -15.29
C ILE A 1146 -54.66 67.82 -14.06
N ASN A 1147 -54.16 67.53 -12.88
CA ASN A 1147 -54.82 67.89 -11.64
C ASN A 1147 -53.75 68.29 -10.63
N GLY A 1148 -53.83 69.49 -10.05
CA GLY A 1148 -52.86 69.94 -9.04
C GLY A 1148 -53.04 69.10 -7.78
N GLY A 1149 -54.17 69.24 -7.10
CA GLY A 1149 -54.41 68.42 -5.92
C GLY A 1149 -55.09 69.23 -4.83
N ALA A 1150 -54.59 69.08 -3.60
CA ALA A 1150 -55.00 69.81 -2.44
C ALA A 1150 -53.89 70.77 -1.99
N GLY A 1151 -53.99 72.02 -2.42
CA GLY A 1151 -53.22 73.11 -1.85
C GLY A 1151 -53.26 74.34 -2.74
N TYR A 1152 -52.11 74.99 -2.94
CA TYR A 1152 -51.98 76.11 -3.86
C TYR A 1152 -51.12 75.73 -5.05
N ASP A 1153 -51.76 75.17 -6.06
CA ASP A 1153 -51.05 74.49 -7.14
C ASP A 1153 -50.78 75.40 -8.33
N THR A 1154 -49.63 75.20 -8.98
CA THR A 1154 -49.16 75.97 -10.13
C THR A 1154 -49.07 75.10 -11.37
N LEU A 1155 -49.83 75.44 -12.41
CA LEU A 1155 -49.60 74.94 -13.76
C LEU A 1155 -48.84 75.99 -14.57
N LYS A 1156 -47.64 75.64 -15.05
CA LYS A 1156 -46.85 76.45 -15.97
C LYS A 1156 -46.88 75.84 -17.37
N ILE A 1157 -47.22 76.63 -18.39
CA ILE A 1157 -47.30 76.18 -19.79
C ILE A 1157 -46.43 77.06 -20.68
N ALA A 1158 -45.78 76.46 -21.68
CA ALA A 1158 -44.91 77.17 -22.62
C ALA A 1158 -45.58 77.56 -23.96
N ASP A 1159 -46.79 77.03 -24.22
CA ASP A 1159 -47.66 77.41 -25.33
C ASP A 1159 -49.13 77.02 -25.05
N ASP A 1160 -50.04 77.42 -25.96
CA ASP A 1160 -51.49 77.20 -25.82
C ASP A 1160 -51.95 75.77 -26.19
N SER A 1161 -51.04 74.78 -26.26
CA SER A 1161 -51.39 73.40 -26.67
C SER A 1161 -52.05 72.57 -25.57
N VAL A 1162 -51.95 72.99 -24.31
CA VAL A 1162 -52.58 72.31 -23.16
C VAL A 1162 -54.09 72.53 -23.19
N ASN A 1163 -54.87 71.44 -23.19
CA ASN A 1163 -56.33 71.54 -23.12
C ASN A 1163 -56.78 71.84 -21.68
N LEU A 1164 -56.98 73.12 -21.39
CA LEU A 1164 -57.39 73.59 -20.07
C LEU A 1164 -58.74 73.01 -19.58
N THR A 1165 -59.61 72.50 -20.44
CA THR A 1165 -60.85 71.82 -20.00
C THR A 1165 -60.61 70.48 -19.32
N LYS A 1166 -59.36 70.01 -19.28
CA LYS A 1166 -58.94 68.76 -18.60
C LYS A 1166 -57.98 69.04 -17.45
N VAL A 1167 -57.90 70.30 -17.04
CA VAL A 1167 -57.13 70.76 -15.89
C VAL A 1167 -58.11 70.98 -14.73
N THR A 1168 -57.77 70.47 -13.54
CA THR A 1168 -58.55 70.65 -12.30
C THR A 1168 -57.63 70.96 -11.13
N ASN A 1169 -58.18 71.55 -10.06
CA ASN A 1169 -57.46 71.95 -8.84
C ASN A 1169 -56.10 72.63 -9.10
N ILE A 1170 -56.13 73.77 -9.79
CA ILE A 1170 -54.97 74.64 -10.04
C ILE A 1170 -55.36 76.06 -9.65
N GLU A 1171 -54.61 76.65 -8.73
CA GLU A 1171 -54.86 77.99 -8.19
C GLU A 1171 -53.99 79.05 -8.87
N LYS A 1172 -52.91 78.64 -9.54
CA LYS A 1172 -52.04 79.52 -10.34
C LYS A 1172 -51.77 78.94 -11.73
N LEU A 1173 -52.08 79.71 -12.76
CA LEU A 1173 -51.66 79.47 -14.14
C LEU A 1173 -50.52 80.43 -14.48
N ASP A 1174 -49.33 79.90 -14.77
CA ASP A 1174 -48.13 80.65 -15.07
C ASP A 1174 -47.81 80.61 -16.57
N LEU A 1175 -47.89 81.76 -17.22
CA LEU A 1175 -47.72 81.99 -18.66
C LEU A 1175 -46.41 82.72 -18.97
N THR A 1176 -45.48 82.77 -18.02
CA THR A 1176 -44.23 83.54 -18.19
C THR A 1176 -43.26 82.97 -19.23
N GLU A 1177 -43.63 81.89 -19.92
CA GLU A 1177 -42.82 81.24 -20.95
C GLU A 1177 -43.61 81.09 -22.25
N GLY A 1178 -43.15 81.75 -23.32
CA GLY A 1178 -43.87 81.77 -24.60
C GLY A 1178 -44.77 82.99 -24.75
N ASP A 1179 -45.46 83.09 -25.89
CA ASP A 1179 -46.47 84.13 -26.13
C ASP A 1179 -47.85 83.45 -26.15
N HIS A 1180 -48.74 83.85 -25.25
CA HIS A 1180 -50.05 83.20 -25.10
C HIS A 1180 -51.21 84.01 -25.66
N ASN A 1181 -52.18 83.35 -26.30
CA ASN A 1181 -53.42 83.96 -26.77
C ASN A 1181 -54.63 83.14 -26.29
N MET A 1182 -55.05 83.40 -25.05
CA MET A 1182 -56.02 82.56 -24.38
C MET A 1182 -57.37 83.24 -24.20
N THR A 1183 -58.39 82.40 -24.04
CA THR A 1183 -59.75 82.82 -23.72
C THR A 1183 -60.22 81.95 -22.58
N LEU A 1184 -60.57 82.57 -21.44
CA LEU A 1184 -61.04 81.85 -20.26
C LEU A 1184 -62.47 82.28 -19.93
N THR A 1185 -63.37 81.31 -19.80
CA THR A 1185 -64.72 81.54 -19.28
C THR A 1185 -64.75 81.37 -17.76
N ALA A 1186 -65.80 81.88 -17.12
CA ALA A 1186 -66.04 81.64 -15.70
C ALA A 1186 -66.19 80.14 -15.39
N LYS A 1187 -66.68 79.34 -16.35
CA LYS A 1187 -66.74 77.88 -16.22
C LYS A 1187 -65.37 77.22 -16.29
N ASP A 1188 -64.50 77.66 -17.20
CA ASP A 1188 -63.14 77.11 -17.28
C ASP A 1188 -62.40 77.33 -15.97
N VAL A 1189 -62.45 78.54 -15.41
CA VAL A 1189 -61.84 78.84 -14.11
C VAL A 1189 -62.50 78.03 -12.99
N LEU A 1190 -63.83 77.93 -12.96
CA LEU A 1190 -64.56 77.14 -11.96
C LEU A 1190 -64.22 75.64 -11.99
N ASP A 1191 -64.01 75.08 -13.19
CA ASP A 1191 -63.64 73.68 -13.37
C ASP A 1191 -62.15 73.45 -13.05
N MET A 1192 -61.30 74.45 -13.31
CA MET A 1192 -59.86 74.39 -13.08
C MET A 1192 -59.44 74.57 -11.62
N THR A 1193 -60.19 75.30 -10.79
CA THR A 1193 -59.77 75.65 -9.41
C THR A 1193 -60.49 74.81 -8.37
N ASP A 1194 -59.97 74.82 -7.14
CA ASP A 1194 -60.66 74.24 -5.98
C ASP A 1194 -61.99 74.94 -5.59
N SER A 1195 -62.51 74.60 -4.41
CA SER A 1195 -63.76 75.15 -3.88
C SER A 1195 -63.75 76.67 -3.61
N ASN A 1196 -62.58 77.32 -3.60
CA ASN A 1196 -62.44 78.78 -3.49
C ASN A 1196 -62.76 79.49 -4.82
N ASN A 1197 -62.84 78.76 -5.93
CA ASN A 1197 -63.21 79.26 -7.27
C ASN A 1197 -62.34 80.46 -7.72
N LYS A 1198 -61.04 80.41 -7.41
CA LYS A 1198 -60.10 81.52 -7.61
C LYS A 1198 -58.85 81.06 -8.34
N LEU A 1199 -58.57 81.68 -9.49
CA LEU A 1199 -57.36 81.44 -10.27
C LEU A 1199 -56.52 82.72 -10.37
N ARG A 1200 -55.21 82.57 -10.16
CA ARG A 1200 -54.22 83.60 -10.43
C ARG A 1200 -53.50 83.31 -11.74
N ILE A 1201 -53.32 84.33 -12.58
CA ILE A 1201 -52.62 84.24 -13.86
C ILE A 1201 -51.39 85.14 -13.81
N GLY A 1202 -50.21 84.53 -13.85
CA GLY A 1202 -48.93 85.22 -14.04
C GLY A 1202 -48.54 85.19 -15.51
N GLY A 1203 -47.94 86.26 -16.03
CA GLY A 1203 -47.54 86.39 -17.43
C GLY A 1203 -46.85 87.72 -17.72
N ASP A 1204 -46.46 87.94 -18.98
CA ASP A 1204 -45.75 89.14 -19.43
C ASP A 1204 -46.55 90.01 -20.42
N GLY A 1205 -45.90 91.04 -20.97
CA GLY A 1205 -46.54 92.02 -21.87
C GLY A 1205 -46.99 91.49 -23.23
N ASN A 1206 -46.59 90.28 -23.63
CA ASN A 1206 -46.93 89.67 -24.91
C ASN A 1206 -48.14 88.72 -24.81
N ASP A 1207 -48.55 88.38 -23.59
CA ASP A 1207 -49.69 87.50 -23.34
C ASP A 1207 -51.01 88.25 -23.50
N ASN A 1208 -51.93 87.68 -24.29
CA ASN A 1208 -53.25 88.21 -24.53
C ASN A 1208 -54.32 87.30 -23.92
N LEU A 1209 -55.15 87.86 -23.04
CA LEU A 1209 -56.25 87.16 -22.39
C LEU A 1209 -57.59 87.85 -22.69
N ASP A 1210 -58.42 87.22 -23.54
CA ASP A 1210 -59.77 87.71 -23.84
C ASP A 1210 -60.74 87.36 -22.71
N LEU A 1211 -61.06 88.37 -21.89
CA LEU A 1211 -61.97 88.25 -20.75
C LEU A 1211 -63.28 89.00 -20.99
N ALA A 1212 -63.23 90.16 -21.65
CA ALA A 1212 -64.40 91.00 -21.85
C ALA A 1212 -65.47 90.28 -22.70
N SER A 1213 -65.07 89.50 -23.71
CA SER A 1213 -66.01 88.76 -24.57
C SER A 1213 -66.73 87.62 -23.84
N LYS A 1214 -66.22 87.21 -22.67
CA LYS A 1214 -66.75 86.13 -21.82
C LYS A 1214 -67.47 86.62 -20.57
N GLY A 1215 -67.73 87.92 -20.46
CA GLY A 1215 -68.58 88.50 -19.41
C GLY A 1215 -67.87 88.74 -18.07
N TRP A 1216 -66.55 88.68 -18.03
CA TRP A 1216 -65.78 89.07 -16.85
C TRP A 1216 -65.87 90.57 -16.59
N VAL A 1217 -66.01 90.95 -15.32
CA VAL A 1217 -66.10 92.35 -14.89
C VAL A 1217 -64.90 92.66 -13.99
N SER A 1218 -64.13 93.69 -14.36
CA SER A 1218 -63.07 94.21 -13.49
C SER A 1218 -63.68 94.77 -12.20
N SER A 1219 -63.12 94.40 -11.05
CA SER A 1219 -63.54 94.92 -9.75
C SER A 1219 -62.98 96.33 -9.46
N GLY A 1220 -62.00 96.78 -10.26
CA GLY A 1220 -61.23 98.02 -10.01
C GLY A 1220 -60.26 97.93 -8.82
N THR A 1221 -60.03 96.74 -8.28
CA THR A 1221 -59.09 96.48 -7.18
C THR A 1221 -57.88 95.69 -7.67
N THR A 1222 -56.72 95.96 -7.07
CA THR A 1222 -55.50 95.17 -7.27
C THR A 1222 -55.20 94.34 -6.02
N THR A 1223 -54.73 93.12 -6.21
CA THR A 1223 -54.10 92.31 -5.15
C THR A 1223 -52.61 92.21 -5.40
N THR A 1224 -51.82 92.05 -4.34
CA THR A 1224 -50.36 91.93 -4.43
C THR A 1224 -49.97 90.60 -3.81
N ASP A 1225 -49.17 89.80 -4.51
CA ASP A 1225 -48.67 88.54 -3.97
C ASP A 1225 -47.50 88.74 -2.99
N GLU A 1226 -47.01 87.64 -2.43
CA GLU A 1226 -45.91 87.63 -1.45
C GLU A 1226 -44.57 88.12 -2.03
N LYS A 1227 -44.42 88.16 -3.35
CA LYS A 1227 -43.24 88.65 -4.08
C LYS A 1227 -43.38 90.12 -4.50
N GLY A 1228 -44.47 90.79 -4.13
CA GLY A 1228 -44.71 92.19 -4.47
C GLY A 1228 -45.23 92.43 -5.89
N ILE A 1229 -45.70 91.38 -6.59
CA ILE A 1229 -46.28 91.48 -7.93
C ILE A 1229 -47.75 91.85 -7.80
N ASN A 1230 -48.20 92.83 -8.60
CA ASN A 1230 -49.59 93.31 -8.61
C ASN A 1230 -50.43 92.57 -9.66
N TYR A 1231 -51.66 92.24 -9.28
CA TYR A 1231 -52.66 91.56 -10.09
C TYR A 1231 -53.97 92.36 -10.10
N ASN A 1232 -54.53 92.59 -11.28
CA ASN A 1232 -55.86 93.13 -11.46
C ASN A 1232 -56.91 92.04 -11.21
N VAL A 1233 -57.94 92.36 -10.44
CA VAL A 1233 -58.99 91.41 -10.08
C VAL A 1233 -60.20 91.54 -11.02
N TYR A 1234 -60.63 90.40 -11.54
CA TYR A 1234 -61.84 90.24 -12.36
C TYR A 1234 -62.78 89.24 -11.70
N THR A 1235 -64.08 89.45 -11.84
CA THR A 1235 -65.11 88.58 -11.25
C THR A 1235 -66.20 88.26 -12.26
N ASN A 1236 -66.78 87.08 -12.13
CA ASN A 1236 -67.93 86.63 -12.91
C ASN A 1236 -68.74 85.62 -12.07
N THR A 1237 -69.97 85.31 -12.49
CA THR A 1237 -70.85 84.37 -11.79
C THR A 1237 -71.21 83.22 -12.73
N GLU A 1238 -70.88 81.99 -12.32
CA GLU A 1238 -71.20 80.77 -13.06
C GLU A 1238 -71.86 79.76 -12.11
N GLY A 1239 -72.98 79.16 -12.51
CA GLY A 1239 -73.68 78.16 -11.69
C GLY A 1239 -74.14 78.63 -10.30
N GLY A 1240 -74.25 79.95 -10.07
CA GLY A 1240 -74.61 80.54 -8.77
C GLY A 1240 -73.43 80.75 -7.82
N LYS A 1241 -72.19 80.47 -8.25
CA LYS A 1241 -70.95 80.75 -7.52
C LYS A 1241 -70.25 81.97 -8.13
N THR A 1242 -69.62 82.77 -7.29
CA THR A 1242 -68.73 83.85 -7.74
C THR A 1242 -67.35 83.27 -8.02
N VAL A 1243 -66.86 83.47 -9.23
CA VAL A 1243 -65.53 83.05 -9.68
C VAL A 1243 -64.64 84.27 -9.76
N THR A 1244 -63.40 84.15 -9.26
CA THR A 1244 -62.44 85.26 -9.19
C THR A 1244 -61.19 84.95 -10.01
N LEU A 1245 -60.75 85.92 -10.81
CA LEU A 1245 -59.53 85.85 -11.59
C LEU A 1245 -58.59 86.98 -11.19
N GLU A 1246 -57.34 86.67 -10.84
CA GLU A 1246 -56.29 87.64 -10.56
C GLU A 1246 -55.26 87.63 -11.69
N VAL A 1247 -55.22 88.67 -12.52
CA VAL A 1247 -54.36 88.71 -13.72
C VAL A 1247 -53.24 89.72 -13.51
N GLN A 1248 -51.99 89.31 -13.67
CA GLN A 1248 -50.81 90.17 -13.48
C GLN A 1248 -50.88 91.42 -14.37
N ASP A 1249 -50.52 92.60 -13.83
CA ASP A 1249 -50.64 93.92 -14.50
C ASP A 1249 -50.00 94.01 -15.90
N GLN A 1250 -49.04 93.12 -16.18
CA GLN A 1250 -48.31 93.10 -17.45
C GLN A 1250 -49.08 92.39 -18.56
N VAL A 1251 -49.97 91.43 -18.25
CA VAL A 1251 -50.75 90.68 -19.23
C VAL A 1251 -51.78 91.57 -19.91
N HIS A 1252 -51.88 91.48 -21.24
CA HIS A 1252 -52.84 92.27 -22.01
C HIS A 1252 -54.24 91.65 -21.93
N VAL A 1253 -55.13 92.27 -21.15
CA VAL A 1253 -56.54 91.86 -21.05
C VAL A 1253 -57.38 92.56 -22.13
N LEU A 1254 -58.02 91.76 -23.00
CA LEU A 1254 -58.87 92.21 -24.10
C LEU A 1254 -60.36 92.27 -23.72
#